data_AF-A0A511SYF4-F1
#
_entry.id   AF-A0A511SYF4-F1
#
_cell.length_a   1.000
_cell.length_b   1.000
_cell.length_c   1.000
_cell.angle_alpha   90.00
_cell.angle_beta   90.00
_cell.angle_gamma   90.00
#
_symmetry.space_group_name_H-M   'P 1'
#
loop_
_entity.id
_entity.type
_entity.pdbx_description
1 polymer ?
#
loop_
_entity_poly.entity_id
_entity_poly.type
_entity_poly.pdbx_seq_one_letter_code
_entity_poly.pdbx_strand_id
1 'polypeptide(L)'
;MRWYWLVPLAWLCGCDDIRLSNFLEPRPTLSRKEVVPPGEHCAHGGQVAYAGEDLDGDGLLAEDEVTRAEYLCTPQALSRTRTELAGVHCELGGRAVETGVDTNANGTLEDDEVDAVEYVCATPFPGVLVRMRNEPSGTTCPQGGQVTHAGLDTNGDGVLQTDEITREVVGCMEPAQVLSRLESLGILAGGDCGERPVYAVESGPDEDGDGTLDDDEVRATRRLCASTSALLWRQVDEPGGLHCVSGGVAVASGSDTNQDGALQESEVLATAYVCHPSATHDGDYEVRTPSDLAALQGISHIRGDLLISSPGIQALSLPGLESVEGHLRIRSNPQLDRVALTGLRFVREDLSITENGLLVMVVTDANRALHVGGSLRVERNMLLRWLGLNSIVPHRDFHLTSNASLVEVGPLPFMDALTGELVIEDNRALTGVLIPKLLRIGTHLTIQGNVALRSLEGLKGLQSVGGDFTLAENGVLPGVAGLASLERVGGDVLVWDNAALTRFTLPQLRSVGSLSFLENPALTTIGPLVALVDTGHAFSLFLNDNLDTLTGLTQLRALNGTLSIQGNPKLDSLMAFEPLESLTYLQVTENHALPSLAGLHNLRTLDTLSVRENPALTTLGLQALRQVRGAFAVLNNDRLPQCAATALADSVFTGPEDERSVQGNDTMAVCTPP
;
A
#
# COMPACT_ATOMS: atom_id res chain seq x y z
N MET A 1 -75.82 31.18 -85.64
CA MET A 1 -76.42 32.43 -86.14
C MET A 1 -75.38 33.13 -87.01
N ARG A 2 -75.73 33.49 -88.27
CA ARG A 2 -75.27 34.62 -89.11
C ARG A 2 -73.73 34.84 -89.28
N TRP A 3 -73.14 35.13 -90.45
CA TRP A 3 -73.55 35.29 -91.84
C TRP A 3 -72.28 35.67 -92.66
N TYR A 4 -72.24 35.27 -93.95
CA TYR A 4 -71.65 35.95 -95.13
C TYR A 4 -70.13 36.05 -95.41
N TRP A 5 -69.69 35.25 -96.39
CA TRP A 5 -69.21 35.59 -97.76
C TRP A 5 -68.36 36.86 -98.06
N LEU A 6 -67.33 36.61 -98.91
CA LEU A 6 -66.76 37.38 -100.05
C LEU A 6 -65.35 38.04 -99.93
N VAL A 7 -64.34 37.35 -100.49
CA VAL A 7 -63.40 37.70 -101.63
C VAL A 7 -62.84 39.15 -101.66
N PRO A 8 -61.51 39.43 -101.85
CA PRO A 8 -60.79 39.16 -103.11
C PRO A 8 -59.25 38.95 -103.14
N LEU A 9 -58.83 38.45 -104.32
CA LEU A 9 -57.55 38.46 -105.05
C LEU A 9 -56.22 39.00 -104.46
N ALA A 10 -55.19 38.14 -104.66
CA ALA A 10 -53.86 38.36 -105.26
C ALA A 10 -52.66 38.84 -104.40
N TRP A 11 -51.60 38.00 -104.32
CA TRP A 11 -50.25 38.20 -104.93
C TRP A 11 -49.22 37.17 -104.36
N LEU A 12 -48.53 36.48 -105.30
CA LEU A 12 -47.12 36.02 -105.31
C LEU A 12 -46.44 35.20 -104.18
N CYS A 13 -45.67 34.19 -104.67
CA CYS A 13 -44.44 33.55 -104.15
C CYS A 13 -44.53 32.41 -103.11
N GLY A 14 -43.71 31.36 -103.32
CA GLY A 14 -43.09 30.61 -102.22
C GLY A 14 -42.96 29.09 -102.41
N CYS A 15 -41.74 28.68 -102.82
CA CYS A 15 -41.02 27.40 -102.62
C CYS A 15 -41.68 26.18 -101.94
N ASP A 16 -41.55 25.04 -102.62
CA ASP A 16 -41.81 23.68 -102.12
C ASP A 16 -40.72 23.17 -101.15
N ASP A 17 -41.19 22.63 -100.03
CA ASP A 17 -40.71 21.49 -99.21
C ASP A 17 -39.21 21.28 -98.94
N ILE A 18 -38.78 21.63 -97.71
CA ILE A 18 -37.65 21.01 -97.01
C ILE A 18 -38.19 20.20 -95.83
N ARG A 19 -37.98 18.87 -95.86
CA ARG A 19 -38.23 17.97 -94.73
C ARG A 19 -37.06 18.00 -93.75
N LEU A 20 -37.30 18.55 -92.57
CA LEU A 20 -36.32 18.74 -91.47
C LEU A 20 -35.98 17.47 -90.65
N SER A 21 -36.35 16.26 -91.09
CA SER A 21 -36.16 15.02 -90.30
C SER A 21 -34.86 14.25 -90.60
N ASN A 22 -33.94 14.79 -91.42
CA ASN A 22 -32.71 14.09 -91.85
C ASN A 22 -31.40 14.79 -91.43
N PHE A 23 -31.39 15.67 -90.42
CA PHE A 23 -30.19 16.43 -90.03
C PHE A 23 -29.65 16.22 -88.62
N LEU A 24 -30.12 15.22 -87.86
CA LEU A 24 -29.51 14.85 -86.58
C LEU A 24 -29.50 13.32 -86.45
N GLU A 25 -28.40 12.68 -86.85
CA GLU A 25 -28.10 11.33 -86.33
C GLU A 25 -27.87 11.48 -84.82
N PRO A 26 -28.58 10.74 -83.96
CA PRO A 26 -28.34 10.80 -82.52
C PRO A 26 -26.95 10.23 -82.25
N ARG A 27 -26.03 11.09 -81.82
CA ARG A 27 -24.69 10.70 -81.40
C ARG A 27 -24.79 9.95 -80.06
N PRO A 28 -24.00 8.89 -79.85
CA PRO A 28 -24.03 8.17 -78.60
C PRO A 28 -23.56 9.08 -77.46
N THR A 29 -24.36 9.18 -76.41
CA THR A 29 -23.94 9.84 -75.17
C THR A 29 -23.04 8.89 -74.38
N LEU A 30 -21.82 9.33 -74.09
CA LEU A 30 -20.85 8.59 -73.29
C LEU A 30 -20.73 9.18 -71.89
N SER A 31 -20.33 8.34 -70.94
CA SER A 31 -20.05 8.76 -69.57
C SER A 31 -18.72 8.20 -69.08
N ARG A 32 -17.89 9.06 -68.48
CA ARG A 32 -16.60 8.70 -67.87
C ARG A 32 -16.64 9.08 -66.38
N LYS A 33 -16.09 8.22 -65.52
CA LYS A 33 -15.97 8.50 -64.08
C LYS A 33 -14.51 8.71 -63.72
N GLU A 34 -14.26 9.70 -62.89
CA GLU A 34 -12.93 9.99 -62.32
C GLU A 34 -13.03 10.26 -60.83
N VAL A 35 -11.92 10.02 -60.13
CA VAL A 35 -11.76 10.36 -58.71
C VAL A 35 -11.35 11.82 -58.61
N VAL A 36 -12.00 12.57 -57.73
CA VAL A 36 -11.71 13.97 -57.45
C VAL A 36 -11.00 14.06 -56.11
N PRO A 37 -9.76 14.60 -56.06
CA PRO A 37 -9.08 14.84 -54.80
C PRO A 37 -9.77 15.96 -53.99
N PRO A 38 -9.52 16.06 -52.67
CA PRO A 38 -10.06 17.14 -51.84
C PRO A 38 -9.75 18.53 -52.42
N GLY A 39 -10.78 19.37 -52.53
CA GLY A 39 -10.64 20.68 -53.16
C GLY A 39 -11.95 21.45 -53.26
N GLU A 40 -11.98 22.43 -54.15
CA GLU A 40 -13.06 23.43 -54.25
C GLU A 40 -14.43 22.81 -54.58
N HIS A 41 -14.47 21.63 -55.19
CA HIS A 41 -15.70 20.94 -55.60
C HIS A 41 -16.18 19.86 -54.62
N CYS A 42 -15.27 19.13 -53.98
CA CYS A 42 -15.58 18.21 -52.89
C CYS A 42 -14.57 18.43 -51.76
N ALA A 43 -15.03 18.91 -50.60
CA ALA A 43 -14.16 19.26 -49.46
C ALA A 43 -13.35 18.07 -48.92
N HIS A 44 -13.87 16.84 -49.10
CA HIS A 44 -13.27 15.59 -48.62
C HIS A 44 -13.04 14.59 -49.76
N GLY A 45 -12.88 15.09 -51.00
CA GLY A 45 -12.78 14.24 -52.19
C GLY A 45 -14.10 13.56 -52.58
N GLY A 46 -14.11 12.86 -53.72
CA GLY A 46 -15.32 12.21 -54.24
C GLY A 46 -15.14 11.65 -55.66
N GLN A 47 -16.24 11.41 -56.36
CA GLN A 47 -16.23 11.00 -57.76
C GLN A 47 -16.91 12.05 -58.63
N VAL A 48 -16.39 12.28 -59.83
CA VAL A 48 -17.06 13.08 -60.86
C VAL A 48 -17.47 12.17 -62.00
N ALA A 49 -18.74 12.27 -62.38
CA ALA A 49 -19.24 11.67 -63.61
C ALA A 49 -19.32 12.75 -64.68
N TYR A 50 -18.50 12.61 -65.71
CA TYR A 50 -18.58 13.40 -66.92
C TYR A 50 -19.56 12.74 -67.89
N ALA A 51 -20.41 13.54 -68.52
CA ALA A 51 -21.32 13.12 -69.57
C ALA A 51 -21.23 14.06 -70.77
N GLY A 52 -21.25 13.50 -71.97
CA GLY A 52 -21.16 14.24 -73.22
C GLY A 52 -21.58 13.40 -74.42
N GLU A 53 -21.72 14.06 -75.56
CA GLU A 53 -21.93 13.40 -76.85
C GLU A 53 -20.57 13.12 -77.46
N ASP A 54 -20.35 11.89 -77.93
CA ASP A 54 -19.16 11.51 -78.69
C ASP A 54 -19.16 12.30 -80.03
N LEU A 55 -18.36 13.36 -80.12
CA LEU A 55 -18.41 14.32 -81.21
C LEU A 55 -17.60 13.85 -82.42
N ASP A 56 -16.55 13.07 -82.19
CA ASP A 56 -15.66 12.56 -83.22
C ASP A 56 -15.87 11.06 -83.56
N GLY A 57 -16.69 10.36 -82.77
CA GLY A 57 -17.15 9.00 -83.02
C GLY A 57 -16.13 7.93 -82.63
N ASP A 58 -15.17 8.25 -81.76
CA ASP A 58 -14.08 7.34 -81.39
C ASP A 58 -14.45 6.38 -80.24
N GLY A 59 -15.62 6.55 -79.62
CA GLY A 59 -16.13 5.70 -78.54
C GLY A 59 -15.53 6.00 -77.15
N LEU A 60 -14.76 7.07 -77.01
CA LEU A 60 -14.27 7.61 -75.74
C LEU A 60 -14.88 8.99 -75.51
N LEU A 61 -14.90 9.45 -74.25
CA LEU A 61 -15.34 10.81 -73.92
C LEU A 61 -14.10 11.67 -73.69
N ALA A 62 -13.74 12.53 -74.64
CA ALA A 62 -12.62 13.46 -74.53
C ALA A 62 -13.00 14.71 -73.70
N GLU A 63 -12.00 15.45 -73.21
CA GLU A 63 -12.19 16.64 -72.35
C GLU A 63 -13.06 17.73 -73.00
N ASP A 64 -12.93 17.89 -74.33
CA ASP A 64 -13.66 18.87 -75.12
C ASP A 64 -15.09 18.44 -75.47
N GLU A 65 -15.46 17.19 -75.20
CA GLU A 65 -16.79 16.62 -75.44
C GLU A 65 -17.67 16.63 -74.18
N VAL A 66 -17.08 16.92 -73.01
CA VAL A 66 -17.79 16.98 -71.73
C VAL A 66 -18.76 18.16 -71.74
N THR A 67 -20.06 17.86 -71.71
CA THR A 67 -21.12 18.89 -71.63
C THR A 67 -21.69 19.03 -70.22
N ARG A 68 -21.50 18.02 -69.36
CA ARG A 68 -21.96 18.00 -67.98
C ARG A 68 -20.98 17.26 -67.10
N ALA A 69 -20.65 17.87 -65.95
CA ALA A 69 -19.95 17.23 -64.85
C ALA A 69 -20.91 17.16 -63.65
N GLU A 70 -21.07 15.98 -63.08
CA GLU A 70 -21.84 15.77 -61.85
C GLU A 70 -20.91 15.21 -60.77
N TYR A 71 -20.72 15.98 -59.70
CA TYR A 71 -19.88 15.62 -58.57
C TYR A 71 -20.70 14.86 -57.54
N LEU A 72 -20.34 13.60 -57.29
CA LEU A 72 -20.80 12.82 -56.15
C LEU A 72 -19.79 12.96 -55.00
N CYS A 73 -20.07 13.91 -54.10
CA CYS A 73 -19.32 14.07 -52.85
C CYS A 73 -20.02 13.28 -51.72
N THR A 74 -20.18 11.96 -51.87
CA THR A 74 -20.66 11.10 -50.78
C THR A 74 -19.45 10.43 -50.12
N PRO A 75 -18.88 11.02 -49.06
CA PRO A 75 -17.79 10.38 -48.31
C PRO A 75 -18.29 9.04 -47.76
N GLN A 76 -17.55 7.97 -48.04
CA GLN A 76 -17.84 6.66 -47.47
C GLN A 76 -17.06 6.53 -46.16
N ALA A 77 -17.77 6.40 -45.05
CA ALA A 77 -17.14 6.07 -43.77
C ALA A 77 -16.70 4.60 -43.81
N LEU A 78 -15.42 4.36 -43.62
CA LEU A 78 -14.82 3.03 -43.53
C LEU A 78 -14.31 2.78 -42.11
N SER A 79 -14.28 1.50 -41.74
CA SER A 79 -13.66 1.05 -40.50
C SER A 79 -12.73 -0.11 -40.78
N ARG A 80 -11.53 -0.12 -40.19
CA ARG A 80 -10.64 -1.28 -40.23
C ARG A 80 -10.19 -1.62 -38.82
N THR A 81 -9.87 -2.90 -38.60
CA THR A 81 -9.44 -3.39 -37.30
C THR A 81 -7.99 -3.87 -37.37
N ARG A 82 -7.17 -3.36 -36.46
CA ARG A 82 -5.77 -3.77 -36.25
C ARG A 82 -5.63 -4.44 -34.89
N THR A 83 -4.71 -5.40 -34.75
CA THR A 83 -4.36 -5.95 -33.43
C THR A 83 -3.57 -4.92 -32.63
N GLU A 84 -3.97 -4.68 -31.38
CA GLU A 84 -3.25 -3.84 -30.43
C GLU A 84 -2.44 -4.73 -29.47
N LEU A 85 -1.15 -4.45 -29.34
CA LEU A 85 -0.27 -5.14 -28.40
C LEU A 85 -0.56 -4.67 -26.97
N ALA A 86 -0.20 -5.50 -25.98
CA ALA A 86 -0.25 -5.07 -24.58
C ALA A 86 0.64 -3.83 -24.38
N GLY A 87 0.05 -2.76 -23.84
CA GLY A 87 0.69 -1.46 -23.75
C GLY A 87 -0.23 -0.39 -23.16
N VAL A 88 0.07 0.87 -23.47
CA VAL A 88 -0.56 2.06 -22.85
C VAL A 88 -2.06 2.17 -23.19
N HIS A 89 -2.47 1.76 -24.40
CA HIS A 89 -3.88 1.82 -24.79
C HIS A 89 -4.69 0.62 -24.33
N CYS A 90 -4.08 -0.56 -24.21
CA CYS A 90 -4.72 -1.76 -23.69
C CYS A 90 -3.68 -2.55 -22.89
N GLU A 91 -3.81 -2.57 -21.56
CA GLU A 91 -2.84 -3.22 -20.67
C GLU A 91 -2.66 -4.72 -20.95
N LEU A 92 -3.73 -5.38 -21.42
CA LEU A 92 -3.75 -6.80 -21.77
C LEU A 92 -3.76 -7.06 -23.28
N GLY A 93 -3.54 -6.01 -24.09
CA GLY A 93 -3.69 -6.04 -25.55
C GLY A 93 -5.16 -6.07 -25.98
N GLY A 94 -5.39 -6.07 -27.29
CA GLY A 94 -6.75 -6.00 -27.82
C GLY A 94 -6.79 -5.73 -29.32
N ARG A 95 -7.76 -4.93 -29.72
CA ARG A 95 -7.97 -4.50 -31.10
C ARG A 95 -8.16 -2.99 -31.16
N ALA A 96 -7.48 -2.33 -32.09
CA ALA A 96 -7.75 -0.96 -32.45
C ALA A 96 -8.72 -0.95 -33.63
N VAL A 97 -9.87 -0.30 -33.46
CA VAL A 97 -10.86 -0.03 -34.50
C VAL A 97 -10.61 1.40 -34.98
N GLU A 98 -10.11 1.52 -36.19
CA GLU A 98 -9.83 2.79 -36.83
C GLU A 98 -11.01 3.14 -37.73
N THR A 99 -11.54 4.34 -37.61
CA THR A 99 -12.64 4.86 -38.42
C THR A 99 -12.22 6.15 -39.10
N GLY A 100 -12.64 6.31 -40.35
CA GLY A 100 -12.37 7.53 -41.09
C GLY A 100 -13.15 7.61 -42.38
N VAL A 101 -12.99 8.73 -43.06
CA VAL A 101 -13.61 8.98 -44.36
C VAL A 101 -12.64 8.60 -45.46
N ASP A 102 -13.07 7.68 -46.34
CA ASP A 102 -12.39 7.34 -47.58
C ASP A 102 -12.34 8.58 -48.49
N THR A 103 -11.24 9.32 -48.38
CA THR A 103 -11.08 10.67 -48.93
C THR A 103 -10.67 10.59 -50.40
N ASN A 104 -10.04 9.49 -50.80
CA ASN A 104 -9.68 9.21 -52.19
C ASN A 104 -10.67 8.26 -52.90
N ALA A 105 -11.75 7.85 -52.22
CA ALA A 105 -12.82 6.99 -52.72
C ALA A 105 -12.31 5.65 -53.31
N ASN A 106 -11.21 5.11 -52.79
CA ASN A 106 -10.57 3.89 -53.29
C ASN A 106 -11.10 2.60 -52.64
N GLY A 107 -11.98 2.72 -51.64
CA GLY A 107 -12.63 1.62 -50.93
C GLY A 107 -11.78 1.00 -49.82
N THR A 108 -10.64 1.57 -49.46
CA THR A 108 -9.79 1.14 -48.36
C THR A 108 -9.46 2.31 -47.44
N LEU A 109 -9.59 2.12 -46.12
CA LEU A 109 -9.16 3.14 -45.15
C LEU A 109 -7.63 3.12 -45.06
N GLU A 110 -6.98 4.16 -45.55
CA GLU A 110 -5.53 4.37 -45.47
C GLU A 110 -5.14 5.09 -44.16
N ASP A 111 -3.86 5.05 -43.77
CA ASP A 111 -3.40 5.58 -42.46
C ASP A 111 -3.60 7.10 -42.34
N ASP A 112 -3.55 7.83 -43.46
CA ASP A 112 -3.79 9.26 -43.58
C ASP A 112 -5.26 9.64 -43.59
N GLU A 113 -6.16 8.66 -43.72
CA GLU A 113 -7.62 8.84 -43.73
C GLU A 113 -8.27 8.53 -42.37
N VAL A 114 -7.50 8.08 -41.38
CA VAL A 114 -8.01 7.73 -40.05
C VAL A 114 -8.34 9.00 -39.26
N ASP A 115 -9.62 9.22 -39.01
CA ASP A 115 -10.12 10.37 -38.24
C ASP A 115 -10.22 10.06 -36.73
N ALA A 116 -10.48 8.80 -36.37
CA ALA A 116 -10.62 8.37 -34.99
C ALA A 116 -10.15 6.93 -34.78
N VAL A 117 -9.59 6.66 -33.60
CA VAL A 117 -9.17 5.32 -33.18
C VAL A 117 -9.88 4.98 -31.87
N GLU A 118 -10.47 3.80 -31.82
CA GLU A 118 -11.14 3.24 -30.65
C GLU A 118 -10.48 1.92 -30.27
N TYR A 119 -10.26 1.68 -28.98
CA TYR A 119 -9.58 0.48 -28.51
C TYR A 119 -10.57 -0.45 -27.82
N VAL A 120 -10.66 -1.68 -28.31
CA VAL A 120 -11.40 -2.78 -27.67
C VAL A 120 -10.38 -3.67 -26.97
N CYS A 121 -10.30 -3.55 -25.65
CA CYS A 121 -9.27 -4.21 -24.87
C CYS A 121 -9.73 -5.57 -24.35
N ALA A 122 -8.78 -6.51 -24.31
CA ALA A 122 -9.01 -7.81 -23.73
C ALA A 122 -9.17 -7.70 -22.21
N THR A 123 -10.07 -8.52 -21.67
CA THR A 123 -10.26 -8.63 -20.22
C THR A 123 -9.98 -10.07 -19.79
N PRO A 124 -9.57 -10.29 -18.52
CA PRO A 124 -9.43 -11.64 -17.98
C PRO A 124 -10.80 -12.28 -17.68
N PHE A 125 -11.92 -11.58 -17.93
CA PHE A 125 -13.26 -12.00 -17.58
C PHE A 125 -14.01 -12.46 -18.85
N PRO A 126 -14.42 -13.73 -18.93
CA PRO A 126 -15.14 -14.23 -20.10
C PRO A 126 -16.41 -13.42 -20.40
N GLY A 127 -16.53 -12.94 -21.64
CA GLY A 127 -17.69 -12.17 -22.10
C GLY A 127 -17.70 -10.70 -21.70
N VAL A 128 -16.75 -10.21 -20.90
CA VAL A 128 -16.65 -8.77 -20.59
C VAL A 128 -15.76 -8.10 -21.62
N LEU A 129 -16.29 -7.09 -22.30
CA LEU A 129 -15.54 -6.25 -23.23
C LEU A 129 -15.31 -4.88 -22.61
N VAL A 130 -14.15 -4.32 -22.88
CA VAL A 130 -13.79 -2.95 -22.53
C VAL A 130 -13.56 -2.18 -23.80
N ARG A 131 -14.14 -0.99 -23.85
CA ARG A 131 -14.06 -0.09 -25.00
C ARG A 131 -13.59 1.27 -24.52
N MET A 132 -12.46 1.71 -25.03
CA MET A 132 -11.81 2.96 -24.63
C MET A 132 -11.83 3.98 -25.76
N ARG A 133 -12.21 5.20 -25.40
CA ARG A 133 -12.30 6.37 -26.28
C ARG A 133 -11.58 7.55 -25.67
N ASN A 134 -10.96 8.38 -26.51
CA ASN A 134 -10.40 9.65 -26.05
C ASN A 134 -11.53 10.62 -25.71
N GLU A 135 -11.44 11.25 -24.54
CA GLU A 135 -12.31 12.36 -24.13
C GLU A 135 -11.66 13.67 -24.57
N PRO A 136 -12.31 14.47 -25.45
CA PRO A 136 -11.77 15.77 -25.83
C PRO A 136 -11.76 16.74 -24.65
N SER A 137 -10.93 17.78 -24.72
CA SER A 137 -10.95 18.84 -23.71
C SER A 137 -12.32 19.53 -23.67
N GLY A 138 -12.87 19.63 -22.46
CA GLY A 138 -14.23 20.09 -22.26
C GLY A 138 -14.53 20.45 -20.81
N THR A 139 -15.81 20.54 -20.47
CA THR A 139 -16.25 20.83 -19.09
C THR A 139 -16.03 19.67 -18.13
N THR A 140 -15.97 18.43 -18.65
CA THR A 140 -15.75 17.21 -17.84
C THR A 140 -14.27 17.03 -17.53
N CYS A 141 -13.42 17.06 -18.56
CA CYS A 141 -11.97 17.03 -18.41
C CYS A 141 -11.35 18.25 -19.11
N PRO A 142 -10.86 19.27 -18.38
CA PRO A 142 -10.34 20.51 -18.97
C PRO A 142 -9.17 20.32 -19.95
N GLN A 143 -8.31 19.32 -19.70
CA GLN A 143 -7.16 18.98 -20.56
C GLN A 143 -7.40 17.74 -21.43
N GLY A 144 -8.66 17.30 -21.54
CA GLY A 144 -9.01 16.03 -22.15
C GLY A 144 -8.68 14.84 -21.26
N GLY A 145 -8.90 13.64 -21.77
CA GLY A 145 -8.72 12.42 -21.00
C GLY A 145 -9.14 11.19 -21.78
N GLN A 146 -9.65 10.20 -21.07
CA GLN A 146 -10.13 8.95 -21.62
C GLN A 146 -11.44 8.55 -20.95
N VAL A 147 -12.34 7.96 -21.72
CA VAL A 147 -13.53 7.28 -21.20
C VAL A 147 -13.39 5.78 -21.46
N THR A 148 -13.58 5.02 -20.40
CA THR A 148 -13.60 3.55 -20.41
C THR A 148 -15.03 3.06 -20.22
N HIS A 149 -15.57 2.38 -21.23
CA HIS A 149 -16.84 1.66 -21.16
C HIS A 149 -16.59 0.19 -20.91
N ALA A 150 -17.35 -0.42 -20.00
CA ALA A 150 -17.30 -1.85 -19.76
C ALA A 150 -18.71 -2.47 -19.69
N GLY A 151 -18.82 -3.68 -20.24
CA GLY A 151 -20.08 -4.39 -20.30
C GLY A 151 -19.91 -5.84 -20.71
N LEU A 152 -20.99 -6.60 -20.58
CA LEU A 152 -21.04 -7.98 -21.03
C LEU A 152 -21.52 -8.02 -22.48
N ASP A 153 -20.73 -8.64 -23.36
CA ASP A 153 -21.11 -9.00 -24.71
C ASP A 153 -22.25 -10.02 -24.66
N THR A 154 -23.48 -9.52 -24.74
CA THR A 154 -24.69 -10.31 -24.50
C THR A 154 -25.12 -11.02 -25.77
N ASN A 155 -24.78 -10.47 -26.93
CA ASN A 155 -25.13 -11.01 -28.23
C ASN A 155 -24.01 -11.91 -28.83
N GLY A 156 -22.80 -11.88 -28.25
CA GLY A 156 -21.64 -12.69 -28.63
C GLY A 156 -20.96 -12.25 -29.93
N ASP A 157 -21.16 -11.01 -30.37
CA ASP A 157 -20.62 -10.49 -31.63
C ASP A 157 -19.17 -9.96 -31.49
N GLY A 158 -18.64 -9.89 -30.27
CA GLY A 158 -17.28 -9.45 -29.97
C GLY A 158 -17.08 -7.93 -30.02
N VAL A 159 -18.14 -7.13 -30.03
CA VAL A 159 -18.12 -5.67 -30.02
C VAL A 159 -18.99 -5.15 -28.89
N LEU A 160 -18.46 -4.25 -28.06
CA LEU A 160 -19.27 -3.64 -26.99
C LEU A 160 -20.22 -2.59 -27.55
N GLN A 161 -21.49 -2.97 -27.70
CA GLN A 161 -22.56 -2.09 -28.16
C GLN A 161 -23.02 -1.16 -27.03
N THR A 162 -23.62 -0.01 -27.39
CA THR A 162 -24.04 1.01 -26.41
C THR A 162 -25.08 0.53 -25.40
N ASP A 163 -25.92 -0.44 -25.78
CA ASP A 163 -26.92 -1.08 -24.91
C ASP A 163 -26.32 -2.15 -23.97
N GLU A 164 -25.10 -2.60 -24.26
CA GLU A 164 -24.37 -3.56 -23.43
C GLU A 164 -23.50 -2.88 -22.36
N ILE A 165 -23.29 -1.57 -22.47
CA ILE A 165 -22.49 -0.78 -21.52
C ILE A 165 -23.20 -0.75 -20.17
N THR A 166 -22.59 -1.41 -19.20
CA THR A 166 -23.07 -1.42 -17.80
C THR A 166 -22.33 -0.42 -16.92
N ARG A 167 -21.11 -0.06 -17.31
CA ARG A 167 -20.25 0.85 -16.57
C ARG A 167 -19.51 1.80 -17.50
N GLU A 168 -19.41 3.05 -17.07
CA GLU A 168 -18.63 4.11 -17.69
C GLU A 168 -17.75 4.73 -16.61
N VAL A 169 -16.46 4.88 -16.92
CA VAL A 169 -15.47 5.52 -16.06
C VAL A 169 -14.73 6.55 -16.88
N VAL A 170 -14.71 7.78 -16.39
CA VAL A 170 -13.95 8.87 -16.99
C VAL A 170 -12.66 9.03 -16.20
N GLY A 171 -11.55 9.09 -16.94
CA GLY A 171 -10.22 9.39 -16.43
C GLY A 171 -9.70 10.66 -17.08
N CYS A 172 -9.62 11.75 -16.33
CA CYS A 172 -9.13 13.02 -16.85
C CYS A 172 -7.60 13.06 -16.82
N MET A 173 -6.99 13.64 -17.86
CA MET A 173 -5.59 14.03 -17.78
C MET A 173 -5.51 15.32 -16.98
N GLU A 174 -4.85 15.29 -15.84
CA GLU A 174 -4.61 16.48 -15.04
C GLU A 174 -3.11 16.56 -14.72
N PRO A 175 -2.39 17.53 -15.30
CA PRO A 175 -1.02 17.77 -14.90
C PRO A 175 -1.03 18.35 -13.49
N ALA A 176 -0.58 17.57 -12.51
CA ALA A 176 -0.30 18.05 -11.16
C ALA A 176 0.99 18.87 -11.14
N GLN A 177 1.07 19.87 -10.27
CA GLN A 177 2.25 20.71 -10.14
C GLN A 177 3.43 19.85 -9.67
N VAL A 178 4.53 19.79 -10.42
CA VAL A 178 5.69 19.03 -9.96
C VAL A 178 6.48 19.84 -8.95
N LEU A 179 6.65 19.32 -7.75
CA LEU A 179 7.49 19.87 -6.71
C LEU A 179 8.83 19.14 -6.67
N SER A 180 9.83 19.78 -6.08
CA SER A 180 11.17 19.19 -5.94
C SER A 180 11.83 19.66 -4.67
N ARG A 181 12.53 18.75 -3.97
CA ARG A 181 13.28 19.06 -2.76
C ARG A 181 14.67 18.44 -2.78
N LEU A 182 15.57 19.03 -2.01
CA LEU A 182 16.96 18.58 -1.87
C LEU A 182 17.15 17.91 -0.51
N GLU A 183 17.49 16.62 -0.51
CA GLU A 183 17.82 15.85 0.68
C GLU A 183 19.33 15.61 0.79
N SER A 184 19.91 15.74 1.99
CA SER A 184 21.32 15.43 2.23
C SER A 184 21.49 14.01 2.75
N LEU A 185 22.13 13.15 1.95
CA LEU A 185 22.39 11.75 2.31
C LEU A 185 23.74 11.55 3.02
N GLY A 186 24.48 12.63 3.29
CA GLY A 186 25.79 12.58 3.93
C GLY A 186 26.88 11.92 3.06
N ILE A 187 27.95 11.43 3.69
CA ILE A 187 29.05 10.73 2.99
C ILE A 187 28.74 9.23 3.00
N LEU A 188 28.38 8.68 1.85
CA LEU A 188 28.10 7.24 1.68
C LEU A 188 29.42 6.47 1.51
N ALA A 189 29.83 5.73 2.54
CA ALA A 189 31.04 4.91 2.51
C ALA A 189 30.96 3.83 1.42
N GLY A 190 31.88 3.87 0.46
CA GLY A 190 31.94 2.90 -0.65
C GLY A 190 31.12 3.26 -1.89
N GLY A 191 30.54 4.46 -1.98
CA GLY A 191 29.86 4.94 -3.18
C GLY A 191 30.79 5.61 -4.21
N ASP A 192 30.29 5.79 -5.43
CA ASP A 192 30.99 6.46 -6.56
C ASP A 192 31.43 7.91 -6.25
N CYS A 193 30.89 8.53 -5.19
CA CYS A 193 31.20 9.89 -4.78
C CYS A 193 32.46 10.05 -3.91
N GLY A 194 33.12 8.95 -3.50
CA GLY A 194 34.29 9.00 -2.62
C GLY A 194 33.99 9.65 -1.26
N GLU A 195 34.83 10.58 -0.80
CA GLU A 195 34.63 11.33 0.45
C GLU A 195 33.69 12.54 0.31
N ARG A 196 33.09 12.75 -0.86
CA ARG A 196 32.18 13.89 -1.09
C ARG A 196 30.80 13.58 -0.53
N PRO A 197 30.09 14.58 0.03
CA PRO A 197 28.70 14.41 0.42
C PRO A 197 27.83 14.12 -0.81
N VAL A 198 26.83 13.28 -0.60
CA VAL A 198 25.82 12.89 -1.60
C VAL A 198 24.53 13.64 -1.28
N TYR A 199 23.95 14.24 -2.29
CA TYR A 199 22.63 14.87 -2.20
C TYR A 199 21.66 14.15 -3.13
N ALA A 200 20.40 14.07 -2.72
CA ALA A 200 19.30 13.60 -3.55
C ALA A 200 18.41 14.78 -3.92
N VAL A 201 18.15 14.96 -5.22
CA VAL A 201 17.06 15.80 -5.71
C VAL A 201 15.88 14.89 -5.94
N GLU A 202 14.85 15.07 -5.13
CA GLU A 202 13.59 14.34 -5.20
C GLU A 202 12.55 15.20 -5.90
N SER A 203 11.70 14.58 -6.71
CA SER A 203 10.70 15.28 -7.50
C SER A 203 9.46 14.42 -7.68
N GLY A 204 8.30 15.06 -7.65
CA GLY A 204 7.00 14.41 -7.74
C GLY A 204 5.88 15.42 -7.97
N PRO A 205 4.72 14.99 -8.46
CA PRO A 205 3.51 15.82 -8.48
C PRO A 205 3.03 16.09 -7.05
N ASP A 206 2.59 17.31 -6.80
CA ASP A 206 1.77 17.73 -5.66
C ASP A 206 0.37 17.16 -5.86
N GLU A 207 0.17 15.92 -5.42
CA GLU A 207 -1.05 15.15 -5.66
C GLU A 207 -2.17 15.69 -4.78
N ASP A 208 -1.87 16.07 -3.53
CA ASP A 208 -2.86 16.57 -2.58
C ASP A 208 -3.08 18.10 -2.62
N GLY A 209 -2.24 18.81 -3.39
CA GLY A 209 -2.32 20.25 -3.58
C GLY A 209 -1.93 21.06 -2.34
N ASP A 210 -1.19 20.46 -1.39
CA ASP A 210 -0.76 21.12 -0.17
C ASP A 210 0.46 22.04 -0.37
N GLY A 211 1.09 21.95 -1.54
CA GLY A 211 2.21 22.79 -1.95
C GLY A 211 3.56 22.35 -1.38
N THR A 212 3.64 21.16 -0.79
CA THR A 212 4.87 20.54 -0.31
C THR A 212 5.09 19.20 -1.01
N LEU A 213 6.35 18.78 -1.16
CA LEU A 213 6.66 17.46 -1.73
C LEU A 213 6.76 16.45 -0.59
N ASP A 214 5.69 15.73 -0.36
CA ASP A 214 5.64 14.66 0.62
C ASP A 214 6.47 13.45 0.16
N ASP A 215 6.90 12.61 1.10
CA ASP A 215 7.75 11.44 0.82
C ASP A 215 7.07 10.47 -0.15
N ASP A 216 5.74 10.39 -0.08
CA ASP A 216 4.87 9.57 -0.91
C ASP A 216 4.65 10.10 -2.33
N GLU A 217 4.86 11.38 -2.55
CA GLU A 217 4.70 12.02 -3.85
C GLU A 217 5.94 11.85 -4.73
N VAL A 218 7.09 11.53 -4.14
CA VAL A 218 8.37 11.40 -4.87
C VAL A 218 8.27 10.33 -5.97
N ARG A 219 8.26 10.76 -7.23
CA ARG A 219 8.25 9.87 -8.41
C ARG A 219 9.63 9.64 -9.01
N ALA A 220 10.55 10.58 -8.78
CA ALA A 220 11.90 10.51 -9.31
C ALA A 220 12.92 11.07 -8.32
N THR A 221 14.01 10.32 -8.10
CA THR A 221 15.13 10.75 -7.25
C THR A 221 16.43 10.67 -8.04
N ARG A 222 17.20 11.77 -8.07
CA ARG A 222 18.55 11.81 -8.64
C ARG A 222 19.58 12.14 -7.58
N ARG A 223 20.60 11.27 -7.49
CA ARG A 223 21.71 11.44 -6.54
C ARG A 223 22.89 12.12 -7.23
N LEU A 224 23.47 13.10 -6.55
CA LEU A 224 24.53 13.97 -7.06
C LEU A 224 25.69 13.99 -6.07
N CYS A 225 26.92 13.86 -6.59
CA CYS A 225 28.15 14.01 -5.82
C CYS A 225 28.60 15.48 -5.84
N ALA A 226 28.11 16.33 -4.94
CA ALA A 226 28.43 17.77 -4.96
C ALA A 226 28.44 18.40 -3.56
N SER A 227 28.88 19.64 -3.43
CA SER A 227 28.78 20.46 -2.20
C SER A 227 27.50 21.31 -2.25
N THR A 228 26.75 21.41 -1.15
CA THR A 228 25.44 22.11 -1.06
C THR A 228 25.42 23.51 -1.64
N SER A 229 26.53 24.26 -1.50
CA SER A 229 26.60 25.67 -1.86
C SER A 229 26.53 25.97 -3.36
N ALA A 230 26.39 24.94 -4.22
CA ALA A 230 26.27 25.09 -5.67
C ALA A 230 25.16 24.22 -6.28
N LEU A 231 24.39 23.46 -5.50
CA LEU A 231 23.38 22.56 -6.08
C LEU A 231 22.11 23.33 -6.45
N LEU A 232 21.74 23.30 -7.73
CA LEU A 232 20.51 23.87 -8.27
C LEU A 232 19.72 22.80 -9.04
N TRP A 233 18.42 23.03 -9.15
CA TRP A 233 17.55 22.28 -10.06
C TRP A 233 16.67 23.23 -10.88
N ARG A 234 16.26 22.77 -12.05
CA ARG A 234 15.37 23.48 -12.97
C ARG A 234 14.37 22.50 -13.56
N GLN A 235 13.11 22.88 -13.54
CA GLN A 235 12.03 22.13 -14.17
C GLN A 235 11.81 22.63 -15.60
N VAL A 236 11.56 21.70 -16.51
CA VAL A 236 11.26 21.96 -17.92
C VAL A 236 10.14 20.99 -18.33
N ASP A 237 9.15 21.48 -19.07
CA ASP A 237 8.09 20.62 -19.61
C ASP A 237 8.69 19.57 -20.56
N GLU A 238 8.36 18.30 -20.32
CA GLU A 238 8.76 17.17 -21.16
C GLU A 238 7.60 16.80 -22.10
N PRO A 239 7.77 16.89 -23.42
CA PRO A 239 6.75 16.46 -24.36
C PRO A 239 6.57 14.95 -24.34
N GLY A 240 5.40 14.48 -24.77
CA GLY A 240 5.12 13.05 -24.96
C GLY A 240 6.17 12.39 -25.86
N GLY A 241 6.78 11.30 -25.40
CA GLY A 241 7.87 10.66 -26.12
C GLY A 241 8.57 9.54 -25.35
N LEU A 242 9.87 9.41 -25.59
CA LEU A 242 10.69 8.29 -25.08
C LEU A 242 10.83 8.30 -23.55
N HIS A 243 10.76 9.47 -22.91
CA HIS A 243 10.95 9.62 -21.46
C HIS A 243 9.64 9.54 -20.67
N CYS A 244 8.61 10.21 -21.15
CA CYS A 244 7.25 10.11 -20.63
C CYS A 244 6.27 9.98 -21.80
N VAL A 245 5.50 8.89 -21.83
CA VAL A 245 4.60 8.62 -22.97
C VAL A 245 3.51 9.69 -23.08
N SER A 246 2.96 10.13 -21.93
CA SER A 246 1.93 11.17 -21.83
C SER A 246 2.51 12.58 -21.59
N GLY A 247 3.82 12.75 -21.74
CA GLY A 247 4.53 13.96 -21.32
C GLY A 247 4.66 14.06 -19.79
N GLY A 248 5.29 15.12 -19.31
CA GLY A 248 5.58 15.30 -17.90
C GLY A 248 6.45 16.51 -17.63
N VAL A 249 7.22 16.46 -16.55
CA VAL A 249 8.20 17.46 -16.18
C VAL A 249 9.57 16.81 -16.03
N ALA A 250 10.55 17.34 -16.76
CA ALA A 250 11.96 17.02 -16.60
C ALA A 250 12.58 17.92 -15.53
N VAL A 251 13.10 17.31 -14.46
CA VAL A 251 13.83 18.00 -13.39
C VAL A 251 15.32 17.82 -13.62
N ALA A 252 15.94 18.82 -14.24
CA ALA A 252 17.39 18.90 -14.41
C ALA A 252 18.03 19.35 -13.10
N SER A 253 19.12 18.69 -12.71
CA SER A 253 19.83 18.93 -11.45
C SER A 253 21.34 18.95 -11.69
N GLY A 254 22.04 19.87 -11.04
CA GLY A 254 23.46 20.09 -11.31
C GLY A 254 24.11 21.09 -10.37
N SER A 255 25.38 21.41 -10.64
CA SER A 255 26.18 22.32 -9.82
C SER A 255 26.41 23.64 -10.56
N ASP A 256 25.95 24.74 -9.98
CA ASP A 256 26.23 26.13 -10.36
C ASP A 256 27.74 26.38 -10.28
N THR A 257 28.41 26.17 -11.40
CA THR A 257 29.87 26.17 -11.49
C THR A 257 30.40 27.59 -11.69
N ASN A 258 29.58 28.47 -12.27
CA ASN A 258 29.92 29.86 -12.52
C ASN A 258 29.40 30.83 -11.44
N GLN A 259 28.63 30.33 -10.47
CA GLN A 259 28.07 31.06 -9.32
C GLN A 259 27.13 32.20 -9.72
N ASP A 260 26.40 32.05 -10.83
CA ASP A 260 25.45 33.04 -11.29
C ASP A 260 24.04 32.86 -10.71
N GLY A 261 23.82 31.79 -9.94
CA GLY A 261 22.54 31.49 -9.29
C GLY A 261 21.50 30.83 -10.20
N ALA A 262 21.87 30.40 -11.41
CA ALA A 262 20.99 29.72 -12.36
C ALA A 262 21.62 28.42 -12.89
N LEU A 263 20.82 27.36 -13.05
CA LEU A 263 21.30 26.11 -13.64
C LEU A 263 21.31 26.19 -15.17
N GLN A 264 22.50 26.28 -15.76
CA GLN A 264 22.70 26.27 -17.21
C GLN A 264 22.79 24.84 -17.76
N GLU A 265 22.55 24.64 -19.06
CA GLU A 265 22.60 23.29 -19.67
C GLU A 265 23.96 22.59 -19.51
N SER A 266 25.05 23.35 -19.56
CA SER A 266 26.41 22.81 -19.36
C SER A 266 26.69 22.37 -17.92
N GLU A 267 25.84 22.76 -16.97
CA GLU A 267 25.98 22.49 -15.54
C GLU A 267 25.08 21.35 -15.06
N VAL A 268 24.18 20.87 -15.93
CA VAL A 268 23.29 19.74 -15.65
C VAL A 268 24.11 18.47 -15.52
N LEU A 269 24.04 17.83 -14.35
CA LEU A 269 24.71 16.56 -14.07
C LEU A 269 23.75 15.37 -14.19
N ALA A 270 22.47 15.57 -13.88
CA ALA A 270 21.45 14.54 -13.97
C ALA A 270 20.07 15.14 -14.25
N THR A 271 19.23 14.40 -14.99
CA THR A 271 17.84 14.73 -15.22
C THR A 271 16.93 13.62 -14.67
N ALA A 272 15.94 14.00 -13.89
CA ALA A 272 14.83 13.17 -13.44
C ALA A 272 13.60 13.48 -14.30
N TYR A 273 12.71 12.51 -14.50
CA TYR A 273 11.47 12.71 -15.25
C TYR A 273 10.30 12.32 -14.37
N VAL A 274 9.34 13.24 -14.20
CA VAL A 274 8.08 13.02 -13.50
C VAL A 274 6.99 13.01 -14.57
N CYS A 275 6.48 11.82 -14.91
CA CYS A 275 5.47 11.69 -15.95
C CYS A 275 4.09 12.06 -15.43
N HIS A 276 3.26 12.70 -16.26
CA HIS A 276 1.88 12.99 -15.90
C HIS A 276 1.07 11.70 -15.76
N PRO A 277 0.11 11.63 -14.81
CA PRO A 277 -0.83 10.52 -14.76
C PRO A 277 -1.59 10.43 -16.09
N SER A 278 -1.75 9.20 -16.58
CA SER A 278 -2.42 8.97 -17.87
C SER A 278 -3.94 9.18 -17.76
N ALA A 279 -4.53 8.90 -16.60
CA ALA A 279 -5.95 9.04 -16.35
C ALA A 279 -6.28 9.07 -14.85
N THR A 280 -6.89 10.16 -14.39
CA THR A 280 -7.34 10.38 -13.01
C THR A 280 -8.86 10.24 -12.90
N HIS A 281 -9.32 9.33 -12.04
CA HIS A 281 -10.73 9.20 -11.68
C HIS A 281 -11.07 10.01 -10.42
N ASP A 282 -12.17 10.75 -10.47
CA ASP A 282 -12.65 11.55 -9.34
C ASP A 282 -13.79 10.90 -8.59
N GLY A 283 -13.61 10.80 -7.27
CA GLY A 283 -14.58 10.25 -6.33
C GLY A 283 -14.35 8.78 -5.99
N ASP A 284 -15.15 8.31 -5.03
CA ASP A 284 -15.06 6.93 -4.55
C ASP A 284 -15.53 5.95 -5.62
N TYR A 285 -14.77 4.87 -5.80
CA TYR A 285 -15.07 3.81 -6.75
C TYR A 285 -15.28 2.46 -6.05
N GLU A 286 -16.40 1.80 -6.34
CA GLU A 286 -16.71 0.48 -5.81
C GLU A 286 -16.82 -0.56 -6.93
N VAL A 287 -16.02 -1.62 -6.81
CA VAL A 287 -16.04 -2.79 -7.69
C VAL A 287 -16.98 -3.84 -7.09
N ARG A 288 -18.17 -4.01 -7.70
CA ARG A 288 -19.18 -5.01 -7.31
C ARG A 288 -19.30 -6.15 -8.32
N THR A 289 -18.88 -5.91 -9.55
CA THR A 289 -18.97 -6.85 -10.68
C THR A 289 -17.63 -6.92 -11.44
N PRO A 290 -17.41 -7.96 -12.26
CA PRO A 290 -16.25 -8.02 -13.15
C PRO A 290 -16.20 -6.85 -14.15
N SER A 291 -17.35 -6.35 -14.60
CA SER A 291 -17.44 -5.19 -15.48
C SER A 291 -16.97 -3.90 -14.78
N ASP A 292 -17.26 -3.72 -13.49
CA ASP A 292 -16.76 -2.59 -12.72
C ASP A 292 -15.22 -2.61 -12.62
N LEU A 293 -14.64 -3.80 -12.44
CA LEU A 293 -13.18 -3.95 -12.41
C LEU A 293 -12.56 -3.70 -13.78
N ALA A 294 -13.19 -4.22 -14.84
CA ALA A 294 -12.71 -4.04 -16.20
C ALA A 294 -12.78 -2.56 -16.64
N ALA A 295 -13.75 -1.79 -16.13
CA ALA A 295 -13.85 -0.35 -16.41
C ALA A 295 -12.70 0.49 -15.81
N LEU A 296 -11.96 -0.05 -14.84
CA LEU A 296 -10.76 0.60 -14.30
C LEU A 296 -9.51 0.40 -15.17
N GLN A 297 -9.58 -0.39 -16.24
CA GLN A 297 -8.46 -0.49 -17.19
C GLN A 297 -8.13 0.89 -17.76
N GLY A 298 -6.85 1.27 -17.69
CA GLY A 298 -6.36 2.57 -18.14
C GLY A 298 -6.35 3.67 -17.06
N ILE A 299 -7.03 3.49 -15.92
CA ILE A 299 -7.02 4.45 -14.81
C ILE A 299 -5.71 4.29 -14.02
N SER A 300 -4.91 5.35 -13.98
CA SER A 300 -3.63 5.38 -13.27
C SER A 300 -3.76 5.93 -11.85
N HIS A 301 -4.73 6.81 -11.62
CA HIS A 301 -4.88 7.52 -10.35
C HIS A 301 -6.36 7.60 -9.94
N ILE A 302 -6.66 7.43 -8.65
CA ILE A 302 -8.01 7.58 -8.09
C ILE A 302 -7.99 8.61 -6.95
N ARG A 303 -8.68 9.74 -7.15
CA ARG A 303 -8.95 10.77 -6.14
C ARG A 303 -10.19 10.41 -5.32
N GLY A 304 -10.02 9.46 -4.41
CA GLY A 304 -11.09 8.92 -3.57
C GLY A 304 -10.79 7.51 -3.08
N ASP A 305 -11.77 6.88 -2.44
CA ASP A 305 -11.66 5.51 -1.95
C ASP A 305 -11.83 4.48 -3.08
N LEU A 306 -11.02 3.42 -3.09
CA LEU A 306 -11.23 2.26 -3.95
C LEU A 306 -11.66 1.06 -3.09
N LEU A 307 -12.94 0.66 -3.21
CA LEU A 307 -13.51 -0.49 -2.55
C LEU A 307 -13.71 -1.64 -3.55
N ILE A 308 -13.14 -2.80 -3.26
CA ILE A 308 -13.28 -4.03 -4.04
C ILE A 308 -14.01 -5.06 -3.19
N SER A 309 -15.29 -5.27 -3.52
CA SER A 309 -16.21 -6.20 -2.85
C SER A 309 -17.14 -6.86 -3.87
N SER A 310 -16.57 -7.79 -4.63
CA SER A 310 -17.25 -8.52 -5.69
C SER A 310 -17.21 -10.03 -5.43
N PRO A 311 -18.36 -10.71 -5.40
CA PRO A 311 -18.41 -12.16 -5.25
C PRO A 311 -17.96 -12.91 -6.52
N GLY A 312 -17.89 -12.25 -7.68
CA GLY A 312 -17.63 -12.88 -8.98
C GLY A 312 -16.20 -12.76 -9.50
N ILE A 313 -15.31 -12.07 -8.78
CA ILE A 313 -13.92 -11.86 -9.22
C ILE A 313 -13.03 -12.97 -8.65
N GLN A 314 -12.37 -13.71 -9.55
CA GLN A 314 -11.40 -14.75 -9.18
C GLN A 314 -9.99 -14.19 -9.04
N ALA A 315 -9.61 -13.24 -9.88
CA ALA A 315 -8.30 -12.60 -9.81
C ALA A 315 -8.45 -11.08 -9.98
N LEU A 316 -7.80 -10.32 -9.11
CA LEU A 316 -7.69 -8.87 -9.18
C LEU A 316 -6.33 -8.52 -9.79
N SER A 317 -6.33 -7.80 -10.91
CA SER A 317 -5.10 -7.33 -11.56
C SER A 317 -5.31 -5.91 -12.05
N LEU A 318 -4.58 -4.96 -11.47
CA LEU A 318 -4.58 -3.55 -11.85
C LEU A 318 -3.12 -3.08 -12.02
N PRO A 319 -2.46 -3.44 -13.13
CA PRO A 319 -1.06 -3.08 -13.36
C PRO A 319 -0.88 -1.60 -13.74
N GLY A 320 -1.92 -0.92 -14.28
CA GLY A 320 -1.88 0.50 -14.59
C GLY A 320 -2.16 1.43 -13.40
N LEU A 321 -2.81 0.94 -12.33
CA LEU A 321 -3.12 1.74 -11.15
C LEU A 321 -1.85 2.05 -10.36
N GLU A 322 -1.47 3.32 -10.32
CA GLU A 322 -0.25 3.81 -9.64
C GLU A 322 -0.54 4.38 -8.25
N SER A 323 -1.69 5.02 -8.04
CA SER A 323 -2.02 5.69 -6.77
C SER A 323 -3.51 5.76 -6.43
N VAL A 324 -3.80 5.76 -5.13
CA VAL A 324 -5.14 5.97 -4.56
C VAL A 324 -5.01 7.00 -3.42
N GLU A 325 -5.69 8.14 -3.55
CA GLU A 325 -5.69 9.19 -2.50
C GLU A 325 -6.56 8.84 -1.29
N GLY A 326 -7.54 7.96 -1.45
CA GLY A 326 -8.34 7.47 -0.34
C GLY A 326 -7.81 6.14 0.20
N HIS A 327 -8.72 5.37 0.76
CA HIS A 327 -8.46 4.01 1.23
C HIS A 327 -8.59 2.99 0.09
N LEU A 328 -7.64 2.06 0.00
CA LEU A 328 -7.78 0.87 -0.83
C LEU A 328 -8.25 -0.31 0.01
N ARG A 329 -9.51 -0.73 -0.17
CA ARG A 329 -10.14 -1.82 0.59
C ARG A 329 -10.51 -2.98 -0.30
N ILE A 330 -9.80 -4.11 -0.19
CA ILE A 330 -10.14 -5.38 -0.84
C ILE A 330 -10.78 -6.28 0.20
N ARG A 331 -12.11 -6.34 0.23
CA ARG A 331 -12.83 -7.09 1.26
C ARG A 331 -14.00 -7.94 0.77
N SER A 332 -14.21 -9.04 1.49
CA SER A 332 -15.37 -9.91 1.31
C SER A 332 -15.50 -10.44 -0.13
N ASN A 333 -14.38 -10.82 -0.76
CA ASN A 333 -14.35 -11.42 -2.10
C ASN A 333 -14.16 -12.95 -1.96
N PRO A 334 -15.25 -13.74 -1.89
CA PRO A 334 -15.19 -15.19 -1.62
C PRO A 334 -14.52 -16.02 -2.73
N GLN A 335 -14.47 -15.52 -3.96
CA GLN A 335 -13.86 -16.23 -5.09
C GLN A 335 -12.44 -15.76 -5.42
N LEU A 336 -11.97 -14.69 -4.79
CA LEU A 336 -10.68 -14.07 -5.10
C LEU A 336 -9.53 -14.93 -4.60
N ASP A 337 -8.71 -15.44 -5.53
CA ASP A 337 -7.54 -16.28 -5.25
C ASP A 337 -6.20 -15.54 -5.36
N ARG A 338 -6.17 -14.43 -6.11
CA ARG A 338 -4.96 -13.67 -6.39
C ARG A 338 -5.23 -12.17 -6.47
N VAL A 339 -4.35 -11.39 -5.87
CA VAL A 339 -4.26 -9.93 -6.02
C VAL A 339 -2.92 -9.56 -6.63
N ALA A 340 -2.92 -8.80 -7.73
CA ALA A 340 -1.75 -8.25 -8.38
C ALA A 340 -1.90 -6.73 -8.55
N LEU A 341 -1.13 -5.98 -7.76
CA LEU A 341 -1.08 -4.52 -7.74
C LEU A 341 0.34 -4.07 -8.08
N THR A 342 0.80 -4.42 -9.29
CA THR A 342 2.20 -4.21 -9.69
C THR A 342 2.51 -2.77 -10.07
N GLY A 343 1.52 -2.00 -10.49
CA GLY A 343 1.67 -0.57 -10.75
C GLY A 343 1.62 0.28 -9.48
N LEU A 344 0.96 -0.24 -8.43
CA LEU A 344 0.58 0.56 -7.26
C LEU A 344 1.82 0.95 -6.46
N ARG A 345 1.98 2.26 -6.27
CA ARG A 345 3.09 2.88 -5.54
C ARG A 345 2.63 3.63 -4.31
N PHE A 346 1.37 4.07 -4.29
CA PHE A 346 0.88 4.90 -3.21
C PHE A 346 -0.57 4.63 -2.85
N VAL A 347 -0.83 4.59 -1.54
CA VAL A 347 -2.15 4.70 -0.92
C VAL A 347 -2.03 5.72 0.21
N ARG A 348 -2.71 6.86 0.11
CA ARG A 348 -2.56 7.93 1.11
C ARG A 348 -3.11 7.55 2.47
N GLU A 349 -4.24 6.86 2.48
CA GLU A 349 -4.88 6.40 3.71
C GLU A 349 -4.53 4.92 3.99
N ASP A 350 -5.52 4.08 4.29
CA ASP A 350 -5.29 2.69 4.66
C ASP A 350 -5.35 1.73 3.46
N LEU A 351 -4.46 0.74 3.43
CA LEU A 351 -4.55 -0.44 2.58
C LEU A 351 -5.07 -1.63 3.39
N SER A 352 -6.27 -2.10 3.08
CA SER A 352 -6.94 -3.19 3.79
C SER A 352 -7.25 -4.36 2.84
N ILE A 353 -6.67 -5.52 3.10
CA ILE A 353 -6.98 -6.79 2.45
C ILE A 353 -7.60 -7.73 3.48
N THR A 354 -8.93 -7.78 3.53
CA THR A 354 -9.66 -8.45 4.61
C THR A 354 -10.73 -9.41 4.14
N GLU A 355 -10.92 -10.53 4.83
CA GLU A 355 -12.04 -11.45 4.58
C GLU A 355 -12.09 -12.03 3.14
N ASN A 356 -10.93 -12.31 2.52
CA ASN A 356 -10.86 -12.97 1.21
C ASN A 356 -10.47 -14.44 1.41
N GLY A 357 -11.46 -15.29 1.67
CA GLY A 357 -11.25 -16.66 2.15
C GLY A 357 -10.47 -17.58 1.20
N LEU A 358 -10.53 -17.34 -0.11
CA LEU A 358 -9.78 -18.11 -1.11
C LEU A 358 -8.45 -17.47 -1.55
N LEU A 359 -8.12 -16.29 -1.03
CA LEU A 359 -6.93 -15.56 -1.45
C LEU A 359 -5.68 -16.34 -1.08
N VAL A 360 -4.88 -16.72 -2.07
CA VAL A 360 -3.65 -17.51 -1.89
C VAL A 360 -2.42 -16.61 -1.90
N MET A 361 -2.43 -15.56 -2.71
CA MET A 361 -1.26 -14.70 -2.89
C MET A 361 -1.62 -13.26 -3.22
N VAL A 362 -0.80 -12.34 -2.69
CA VAL A 362 -0.79 -10.92 -3.03
C VAL A 362 0.58 -10.58 -3.60
N VAL A 363 0.61 -9.90 -4.75
CA VAL A 363 1.84 -9.53 -5.46
C VAL A 363 1.86 -8.01 -5.69
N THR A 364 2.96 -7.36 -5.29
CA THR A 364 3.33 -6.00 -5.70
C THR A 364 4.66 -6.01 -6.45
N ASP A 365 5.08 -4.86 -7.01
CA ASP A 365 6.41 -4.74 -7.60
C ASP A 365 7.48 -4.75 -6.49
N ALA A 366 8.36 -5.74 -6.53
CA ALA A 366 9.43 -5.90 -5.55
C ALA A 366 10.54 -4.85 -5.68
N ASN A 367 10.63 -4.13 -6.81
CA ASN A 367 11.69 -3.15 -7.07
C ASN A 367 11.31 -1.71 -6.70
N ARG A 368 10.04 -1.47 -6.34
CA ARG A 368 9.51 -0.12 -6.10
C ARG A 368 8.72 -0.10 -4.81
N ALA A 369 9.05 0.83 -3.92
CA ALA A 369 8.36 1.01 -2.66
C ALA A 369 6.87 1.33 -2.88
N LEU A 370 6.00 0.68 -2.10
CA LEU A 370 4.58 1.00 -2.02
C LEU A 370 4.37 1.73 -0.69
N HIS A 371 4.17 3.04 -0.75
CA HIS A 371 3.94 3.86 0.43
C HIS A 371 2.47 3.80 0.83
N VAL A 372 2.21 3.53 2.12
CA VAL A 372 0.86 3.57 2.70
C VAL A 372 0.88 4.60 3.82
N GLY A 373 0.26 5.77 3.60
CA GLY A 373 0.27 6.87 4.56
C GLY A 373 -0.49 6.56 5.87
N GLY A 374 -1.46 5.65 5.80
CA GLY A 374 -2.17 5.11 6.95
C GLY A 374 -1.66 3.74 7.39
N SER A 375 -2.60 2.80 7.51
CA SER A 375 -2.43 1.46 8.06
C SER A 375 -2.41 0.40 6.97
N LEU A 376 -1.57 -0.60 7.12
CA LEU A 376 -1.65 -1.84 6.37
C LEU A 376 -2.38 -2.90 7.21
N ARG A 377 -3.54 -3.36 6.73
CA ARG A 377 -4.33 -4.43 7.36
C ARG A 377 -4.46 -5.63 6.44
N VAL A 378 -3.92 -6.77 6.85
CA VAL A 378 -4.08 -8.05 6.16
C VAL A 378 -4.70 -9.03 7.15
N GLU A 379 -6.02 -9.18 7.06
CA GLU A 379 -6.80 -9.85 8.11
C GLU A 379 -7.74 -10.92 7.55
N ARG A 380 -7.86 -12.06 8.23
CA ARG A 380 -8.85 -13.11 7.89
C ARG A 380 -8.76 -13.65 6.45
N ASN A 381 -7.55 -13.74 5.88
CA ASN A 381 -7.32 -14.38 4.58
C ASN A 381 -6.80 -15.81 4.82
N MET A 382 -7.70 -16.74 5.14
CA MET A 382 -7.35 -18.06 5.70
C MET A 382 -6.44 -18.91 4.80
N LEU A 383 -6.53 -18.77 3.48
CA LEU A 383 -5.73 -19.51 2.50
C LEU A 383 -4.50 -18.74 2.00
N LEU A 384 -4.25 -17.53 2.51
CA LEU A 384 -3.12 -16.71 2.09
C LEU A 384 -1.84 -17.41 2.50
N ARG A 385 -1.01 -17.79 1.52
CA ARG A 385 0.27 -18.48 1.76
C ARG A 385 1.46 -17.57 1.67
N TRP A 386 1.37 -16.57 0.79
CA TRP A 386 2.48 -15.69 0.46
C TRP A 386 2.00 -14.24 0.34
N LEU A 387 2.65 -13.37 1.11
CA LEU A 387 2.42 -11.93 1.09
C LEU A 387 3.63 -11.26 0.44
N GLY A 388 3.51 -10.99 -0.85
CA GLY A 388 4.54 -10.39 -1.70
C GLY A 388 4.66 -8.90 -1.61
N LEU A 389 4.53 -8.34 -0.41
CA LEU A 389 4.57 -6.90 -0.17
C LEU A 389 6.00 -6.45 0.14
N ASN A 390 7.00 -6.97 -0.59
CA ASN A 390 8.42 -6.78 -0.27
C ASN A 390 8.90 -5.32 -0.28
N SER A 391 8.04 -4.43 -0.74
CA SER A 391 8.30 -3.03 -0.95
C SER A 391 7.36 -2.12 -0.17
N ILE A 392 6.42 -2.67 0.62
CA ILE A 392 5.44 -1.84 1.32
C ILE A 392 6.05 -1.12 2.52
N VAL A 393 5.66 0.13 2.71
CA VAL A 393 6.06 0.99 3.82
C VAL A 393 4.81 1.62 4.42
N PRO A 394 4.16 0.96 5.39
CA PRO A 394 3.09 1.58 6.16
C PRO A 394 3.67 2.59 7.15
N HIS A 395 3.03 3.75 7.27
CA HIS A 395 3.48 4.83 8.16
C HIS A 395 2.86 4.73 9.57
N ARG A 396 1.61 4.28 9.70
CA ARG A 396 0.91 4.18 10.99
C ARG A 396 0.94 2.78 11.59
N ASP A 397 0.06 1.90 11.14
CA ASP A 397 -0.14 0.58 11.75
C ASP A 397 0.16 -0.55 10.76
N PHE A 398 0.69 -1.67 11.25
CA PHE A 398 0.81 -2.90 10.48
C PHE A 398 0.13 -4.06 11.23
N HIS A 399 -1.03 -4.47 10.70
CA HIS A 399 -1.83 -5.56 11.22
C HIS A 399 -1.78 -6.76 10.29
N LEU A 400 -1.29 -7.87 10.82
CA LEU A 400 -1.29 -9.17 10.19
C LEU A 400 -2.03 -10.13 11.10
N THR A 401 -3.34 -10.32 10.88
CA THR A 401 -4.19 -11.07 11.81
C THR A 401 -4.96 -12.20 11.15
N SER A 402 -5.07 -13.35 11.81
CA SER A 402 -5.93 -14.46 11.35
C SER A 402 -5.65 -14.96 9.91
N ASN A 403 -4.39 -14.96 9.45
CA ASN A 403 -4.00 -15.54 8.15
C ASN A 403 -3.41 -16.94 8.36
N ALA A 404 -4.25 -17.91 8.66
CA ALA A 404 -3.85 -19.22 9.17
C ALA A 404 -2.85 -20.00 8.28
N SER A 405 -2.88 -19.80 6.95
CA SER A 405 -1.98 -20.48 5.99
C SER A 405 -0.71 -19.69 5.65
N LEU A 406 -0.54 -18.49 6.21
CA LEU A 406 0.57 -17.60 5.84
C LEU A 406 1.86 -18.12 6.46
N VAL A 407 2.82 -18.52 5.62
CA VAL A 407 4.07 -19.14 6.09
C VAL A 407 5.14 -18.11 6.39
N GLU A 408 5.21 -17.08 5.56
CA GLU A 408 6.23 -16.04 5.59
C GLU A 408 5.66 -14.74 5.00
N VAL A 409 6.00 -13.62 5.63
CA VAL A 409 5.90 -12.29 5.02
C VAL A 409 7.24 -12.03 4.36
N GLY A 410 7.25 -11.69 3.07
CA GLY A 410 8.50 -11.36 2.41
C GLY A 410 9.24 -10.20 3.11
N PRO A 411 10.54 -10.00 2.85
CA PRO A 411 11.33 -9.02 3.57
C PRO A 411 10.70 -7.62 3.41
N LEU A 412 10.59 -6.88 4.51
CA LEU A 412 10.17 -5.47 4.55
C LEU A 412 11.39 -4.60 4.85
N PRO A 413 12.30 -4.38 3.87
CA PRO A 413 13.59 -3.73 4.10
C PRO A 413 13.50 -2.20 4.14
N PHE A 414 12.33 -1.63 3.85
CA PHE A 414 12.09 -0.19 3.79
C PHE A 414 11.34 0.34 5.01
N MET A 415 10.77 -0.54 5.85
CA MET A 415 10.06 -0.12 7.07
C MET A 415 11.06 0.13 8.21
N ASP A 416 11.21 1.39 8.60
CA ASP A 416 12.16 1.87 9.61
C ASP A 416 11.50 2.35 10.90
N ALA A 417 10.28 2.89 10.83
CA ALA A 417 9.46 3.25 11.97
C ALA A 417 7.97 3.05 11.69
N LEU A 418 7.20 2.78 12.75
CA LEU A 418 5.74 2.82 12.75
C LEU A 418 5.30 3.87 13.77
N THR A 419 4.47 4.82 13.36
CA THR A 419 3.91 5.81 14.29
C THR A 419 2.82 5.23 15.19
N GLY A 420 2.18 4.14 14.74
CA GLY A 420 1.13 3.40 15.43
C GLY A 420 1.63 2.05 15.98
N GLU A 421 0.91 0.97 15.68
CA GLU A 421 1.17 -0.37 16.25
C GLU A 421 1.64 -1.43 15.24
N LEU A 422 2.33 -2.46 15.75
CA LEU A 422 2.64 -3.68 15.02
C LEU A 422 1.90 -4.85 15.67
N VAL A 423 0.91 -5.40 14.97
CA VAL A 423 0.07 -6.50 15.46
C VAL A 423 0.24 -7.71 14.54
N ILE A 424 0.78 -8.80 15.10
CA ILE A 424 0.97 -10.08 14.41
C ILE A 424 0.25 -11.13 15.24
N GLU A 425 -0.97 -11.49 14.82
CA GLU A 425 -1.88 -12.30 15.61
C GLU A 425 -2.47 -13.48 14.82
N ASP A 426 -2.56 -14.66 15.42
CA ASP A 426 -3.29 -15.81 14.88
C ASP A 426 -2.85 -16.27 13.48
N ASN A 427 -1.59 -16.04 13.09
CA ASN A 427 -1.03 -16.55 11.83
C ASN A 427 -0.38 -17.90 12.09
N ARG A 428 -1.21 -18.95 12.22
CA ARG A 428 -0.78 -20.27 12.74
C ARG A 428 0.35 -20.93 11.96
N ALA A 429 0.50 -20.68 10.66
CA ALA A 429 1.59 -21.22 9.84
C ALA A 429 2.83 -20.32 9.77
N LEU A 430 2.78 -19.11 10.34
CA LEU A 430 3.83 -18.09 10.20
C LEU A 430 5.08 -18.53 10.95
N THR A 431 6.20 -18.64 10.24
CA THR A 431 7.45 -19.16 10.81
C THR A 431 8.44 -18.08 11.23
N GLY A 432 8.31 -16.89 10.65
CA GLY A 432 9.18 -15.74 10.88
C GLY A 432 8.62 -14.46 10.25
N VAL A 433 9.13 -13.34 10.71
CA VAL A 433 8.76 -11.99 10.25
C VAL A 433 10.07 -11.24 10.04
N LEU A 434 10.33 -10.76 8.81
CA LEU A 434 11.61 -10.16 8.43
C LEU A 434 11.49 -8.67 8.14
N ILE A 435 11.72 -7.84 9.17
CA ILE A 435 11.60 -6.37 9.12
C ILE A 435 12.90 -5.73 9.66
N PRO A 436 14.03 -5.95 8.97
CA PRO A 436 15.35 -5.79 9.57
C PRO A 436 15.74 -4.35 9.90
N LYS A 437 15.01 -3.35 9.37
CA LYS A 437 15.28 -1.93 9.59
C LYS A 437 14.36 -1.27 10.60
N LEU A 438 13.34 -1.96 11.12
CA LEU A 438 12.42 -1.35 12.07
C LEU A 438 13.13 -1.00 13.38
N LEU A 439 13.20 0.29 13.68
CA LEU A 439 13.85 0.85 14.87
C LEU A 439 12.84 1.20 15.96
N ARG A 440 11.64 1.68 15.59
CA ARG A 440 10.67 2.25 16.55
C ARG A 440 9.23 1.90 16.20
N ILE A 441 8.44 1.63 17.24
CA ILE A 441 6.98 1.50 17.19
C ILE A 441 6.41 2.55 18.15
N GLY A 442 5.48 3.38 17.68
CA GLY A 442 4.95 4.51 18.43
C GLY A 442 3.97 4.10 19.53
N THR A 443 3.23 3.02 19.34
CA THR A 443 2.28 2.48 20.32
C THR A 443 2.63 1.03 20.67
N HIS A 444 1.82 0.03 20.31
CA HIS A 444 1.93 -1.33 20.83
C HIS A 444 2.67 -2.29 19.89
N LEU A 445 3.37 -3.25 20.48
CA LEU A 445 3.86 -4.44 19.79
C LEU A 445 3.11 -5.66 20.30
N THR A 446 2.33 -6.31 19.45
CA THR A 446 1.59 -7.52 19.80
C THR A 446 2.03 -8.68 18.90
N ILE A 447 2.56 -9.74 19.51
CA ILE A 447 2.90 -10.99 18.84
C ILE A 447 2.18 -12.12 19.58
N GLN A 448 1.03 -12.54 19.05
CA GLN A 448 0.10 -13.43 19.74
C GLN A 448 -0.38 -14.60 18.85
N GLY A 449 -0.51 -15.81 19.40
CA GLY A 449 -1.17 -16.92 18.71
C GLY A 449 -0.46 -17.44 17.44
N ASN A 450 0.81 -17.05 17.22
CA ASN A 450 1.59 -17.49 16.07
C ASN A 450 2.31 -18.81 16.41
N VAL A 451 1.56 -19.90 16.48
CA VAL A 451 2.02 -21.19 17.01
C VAL A 451 3.20 -21.82 16.26
N ALA A 452 3.49 -21.41 15.02
CA ALA A 452 4.64 -21.89 14.23
C ALA A 452 5.85 -20.93 14.25
N LEU A 453 5.75 -19.78 14.92
CA LEU A 453 6.77 -18.73 14.92
C LEU A 453 8.02 -19.18 15.66
N ARG A 454 9.14 -19.30 14.95
CA ARG A 454 10.38 -19.88 15.49
C ARG A 454 11.37 -18.84 15.99
N SER A 455 11.23 -17.60 15.53
CA SER A 455 12.24 -16.58 15.75
C SER A 455 11.69 -15.16 15.57
N LEU A 456 12.25 -14.23 16.35
CA LEU A 456 12.04 -12.79 16.22
C LEU A 456 13.27 -12.08 15.62
N GLU A 457 14.24 -12.81 15.05
CA GLU A 457 15.50 -12.22 14.51
C GLU A 457 15.27 -11.15 13.43
N GLY A 458 14.13 -11.19 12.74
CA GLY A 458 13.79 -10.13 11.80
C GLY A 458 13.41 -8.79 12.45
N LEU A 459 13.29 -8.71 13.77
CA LEU A 459 13.07 -7.48 14.54
C LEU A 459 14.34 -7.00 15.28
N LYS A 460 15.53 -7.51 14.93
CA LYS A 460 16.81 -7.21 15.61
C LYS A 460 17.18 -5.72 15.71
N GLY A 461 16.60 -4.88 14.86
CA GLY A 461 16.80 -3.44 14.85
C GLY A 461 15.96 -2.68 15.87
N LEU A 462 14.92 -3.31 16.44
CA LEU A 462 13.92 -2.60 17.24
C LEU A 462 14.54 -2.09 18.55
N GLN A 463 14.47 -0.77 18.75
CA GLN A 463 15.04 -0.04 19.89
C GLN A 463 13.99 0.48 20.85
N SER A 464 12.79 0.85 20.38
CA SER A 464 11.75 1.38 21.27
C SER A 464 10.33 1.01 20.85
N VAL A 465 9.50 0.70 21.85
CA VAL A 465 8.04 0.57 21.73
C VAL A 465 7.43 1.64 22.64
N GLY A 466 6.55 2.49 22.11
CA GLY A 466 5.99 3.63 22.87
C GLY A 466 4.88 3.26 23.85
N GLY A 467 4.17 2.17 23.61
CA GLY A 467 3.13 1.58 24.46
C GLY A 467 3.53 0.20 24.97
N ASP A 468 2.58 -0.73 25.01
CA ASP A 468 2.78 -2.09 25.55
C ASP A 468 3.47 -3.04 24.55
N PHE A 469 4.17 -4.03 25.10
CA PHE A 469 4.69 -5.18 24.37
C PHE A 469 4.06 -6.48 24.88
N THR A 470 3.23 -7.10 24.06
CA THR A 470 2.59 -8.39 24.34
C THR A 470 3.24 -9.51 23.52
N LEU A 471 3.71 -10.54 24.22
CA LEU A 471 4.20 -11.79 23.64
C LEU A 471 3.41 -12.96 24.23
N ALA A 472 2.51 -13.52 23.44
CA ALA A 472 1.47 -14.42 23.95
C ALA A 472 1.26 -15.65 23.06
N GLU A 473 1.02 -16.82 23.63
CA GLU A 473 0.53 -17.99 22.88
C GLU A 473 1.41 -18.39 21.66
N ASN A 474 2.73 -18.11 21.69
CA ASN A 474 3.66 -18.49 20.61
C ASN A 474 4.28 -19.85 20.90
N GLY A 475 3.54 -20.92 20.58
CA GLY A 475 3.80 -22.28 21.06
C GLY A 475 5.17 -22.90 20.76
N VAL A 476 5.95 -22.41 19.78
CA VAL A 476 7.28 -22.95 19.43
C VAL A 476 8.43 -21.94 19.55
N LEU A 477 8.16 -20.71 20.00
CA LEU A 477 9.18 -19.65 20.08
C LEU A 477 10.11 -19.91 21.28
N PRO A 478 11.43 -20.13 21.07
CA PRO A 478 12.32 -20.52 22.16
C PRO A 478 12.83 -19.36 23.02
N GLY A 479 12.77 -18.13 22.52
CA GLY A 479 13.35 -16.94 23.14
C GLY A 479 13.10 -15.65 22.36
N VAL A 480 13.49 -14.52 22.97
CA VAL A 480 13.35 -13.16 22.41
C VAL A 480 14.68 -12.54 21.97
N ALA A 481 15.67 -13.36 21.58
CA ALA A 481 17.02 -12.89 21.21
C ALA A 481 17.01 -11.85 20.07
N GLY A 482 16.06 -11.97 19.15
CA GLY A 482 15.82 -11.00 18.09
C GLY A 482 15.34 -9.63 18.55
N LEU A 483 15.13 -9.40 19.85
CA LEU A 483 14.79 -8.10 20.44
C LEU A 483 15.92 -7.57 21.35
N ALA A 484 17.14 -8.10 21.24
CA ALA A 484 18.25 -7.73 22.13
C ALA A 484 18.65 -6.23 22.11
N SER A 485 18.27 -5.50 21.05
CA SER A 485 18.48 -4.05 20.89
C SER A 485 17.43 -3.19 21.58
N LEU A 486 16.35 -3.78 22.10
CA LEU A 486 15.22 -3.04 22.68
C LEU A 486 15.66 -2.31 23.96
N GLU A 487 15.59 -0.99 23.93
CA GLU A 487 16.04 -0.10 25.01
C GLU A 487 14.90 0.39 25.90
N ARG A 488 13.70 0.58 25.35
CA ARG A 488 12.57 1.15 26.07
C ARG A 488 11.25 0.56 25.61
N VAL A 489 10.39 0.26 26.57
CA VAL A 489 8.95 0.02 26.37
C VAL A 489 8.22 1.08 27.20
N GLY A 490 7.35 1.87 26.58
CA GLY A 490 6.68 2.97 27.27
C GLY A 490 5.56 2.51 28.20
N GLY A 491 4.92 1.40 27.86
CA GLY A 491 3.89 0.72 28.66
C GLY A 491 4.37 -0.61 29.25
N ASP A 492 3.48 -1.57 29.35
CA ASP A 492 3.71 -2.86 30.00
C ASP A 492 4.30 -3.91 29.05
N VAL A 493 5.16 -4.78 29.58
CA VAL A 493 5.62 -5.98 28.90
C VAL A 493 4.87 -7.17 29.52
N LEU A 494 4.04 -7.80 28.70
CA LEU A 494 3.26 -8.97 29.07
C LEU A 494 3.74 -10.19 28.28
N VAL A 495 4.29 -11.18 28.98
CA VAL A 495 4.77 -12.44 28.40
C VAL A 495 3.97 -13.59 29.00
N TRP A 496 3.08 -14.20 28.23
CA TRP A 496 2.20 -15.25 28.77
C TRP A 496 1.93 -16.41 27.81
N ASP A 497 1.72 -17.60 28.38
CA ASP A 497 1.39 -18.84 27.65
C ASP A 497 2.30 -19.16 26.44
N ASN A 498 3.61 -18.90 26.56
CA ASN A 498 4.58 -19.30 25.53
C ASN A 498 5.20 -20.65 25.90
N ALA A 499 4.54 -21.74 25.49
CA ALA A 499 4.86 -23.11 25.90
C ALA A 499 6.32 -23.57 25.66
N ALA A 500 7.01 -23.00 24.67
CA ALA A 500 8.41 -23.34 24.34
C ALA A 500 9.44 -22.28 24.75
N LEU A 501 9.01 -21.17 25.35
CA LEU A 501 9.90 -20.07 25.72
C LEU A 501 10.80 -20.52 26.88
N THR A 502 12.09 -20.69 26.61
CA THR A 502 13.07 -21.14 27.63
C THR A 502 13.79 -20.00 28.31
N ARG A 503 13.96 -18.89 27.61
CA ARG A 503 14.74 -17.74 28.09
C ARG A 503 14.12 -16.42 27.64
N PHE A 504 14.14 -15.46 28.54
CA PHE A 504 13.78 -14.07 28.23
C PHE A 504 14.96 -13.15 28.55
N THR A 505 15.58 -12.56 27.53
CA THR A 505 16.81 -11.77 27.68
C THR A 505 16.73 -10.49 26.86
N LEU A 506 16.72 -9.34 27.54
CA LEU A 506 16.73 -8.00 26.94
C LEU A 506 17.82 -7.15 27.62
N PRO A 507 19.10 -7.29 27.20
CA PRO A 507 20.21 -6.72 27.94
C PRO A 507 20.30 -5.19 27.84
N GLN A 508 19.68 -4.58 26.82
CA GLN A 508 19.65 -3.14 26.62
C GLN A 508 18.41 -2.45 27.20
N LEU A 509 17.43 -3.21 27.72
CA LEU A 509 16.17 -2.63 28.22
C LEU A 509 16.44 -1.79 29.48
N ARG A 510 16.19 -0.48 29.39
CA ARG A 510 16.44 0.52 30.44
C ARG A 510 15.21 0.84 31.28
N SER A 511 14.04 0.89 30.64
CA SER A 511 12.79 1.36 31.24
C SER A 511 11.59 0.67 30.62
N VAL A 512 10.63 0.33 31.47
CA VAL A 512 9.35 -0.34 31.17
C VAL A 512 8.29 0.09 32.19
N GLY A 513 7.01 0.09 31.82
CA GLY A 513 5.89 0.28 32.74
C GLY A 513 5.80 -0.85 33.75
N SER A 514 5.45 -2.05 33.30
CA SER A 514 5.43 -3.26 34.13
C SER A 514 6.08 -4.43 33.41
N LEU A 515 6.69 -5.35 34.16
CA LEU A 515 7.21 -6.61 33.61
C LEU A 515 6.41 -7.78 34.19
N SER A 516 5.65 -8.45 33.34
CA SER A 516 4.78 -9.54 33.77
C SER A 516 5.06 -10.81 32.97
N PHE A 517 5.38 -11.89 33.68
CA PHE A 517 5.60 -13.23 33.13
C PHE A 517 4.60 -14.20 33.75
N LEU A 518 3.64 -14.69 32.96
CA LEU A 518 2.56 -15.56 33.45
C LEU A 518 2.53 -16.86 32.66
N GLU A 519 2.42 -18.00 33.32
CA GLU A 519 2.09 -19.28 32.67
C GLU A 519 3.05 -19.63 31.50
N ASN A 520 4.36 -19.41 31.66
CA ASN A 520 5.36 -19.87 30.68
C ASN A 520 6.03 -21.15 31.21
N PRO A 521 5.47 -22.35 30.94
CA PRO A 521 5.88 -23.57 31.62
C PRO A 521 7.31 -24.00 31.32
N ALA A 522 7.89 -23.64 30.17
CA ALA A 522 9.26 -23.99 29.80
C ALA A 522 10.31 -22.93 30.21
N LEU A 523 9.89 -21.78 30.76
CA LEU A 523 10.78 -20.67 31.05
C LEU A 523 11.69 -21.02 32.22
N THR A 524 13.00 -21.15 31.95
CA THR A 524 13.99 -21.42 33.00
C THR A 524 14.69 -20.16 33.47
N THR A 525 14.87 -19.18 32.57
CA THR A 525 15.73 -18.03 32.84
C THR A 525 15.13 -16.72 32.37
N ILE A 526 15.10 -15.74 33.27
CA ILE A 526 14.86 -14.32 32.96
C ILE A 526 16.16 -13.55 33.20
N GLY A 527 16.62 -12.84 32.18
CA GLY A 527 17.85 -12.05 32.18
C GLY A 527 18.97 -12.60 31.31
N PRO A 528 20.13 -11.91 31.26
CA PRO A 528 20.44 -10.69 32.00
C PRO A 528 19.63 -9.45 31.55
N LEU A 529 19.11 -8.68 32.52
CA LEU A 529 18.44 -7.38 32.33
C LEU A 529 19.31 -6.20 32.82
N VAL A 530 20.60 -6.20 32.44
CA VAL A 530 21.67 -5.36 33.03
C VAL A 530 21.47 -3.86 32.92
N ALA A 531 20.69 -3.40 31.95
CA ALA A 531 20.41 -1.99 31.74
C ALA A 531 19.16 -1.50 32.49
N LEU A 532 18.35 -2.40 33.08
CA LEU A 532 17.04 -2.05 33.60
C LEU A 532 17.15 -1.23 34.88
N VAL A 533 16.77 0.05 34.78
CA VAL A 533 16.84 1.02 35.88
C VAL A 533 15.48 1.16 36.57
N ASP A 534 14.40 1.12 35.79
CA ASP A 534 13.06 1.48 36.26
C ASP A 534 11.98 0.56 35.69
N THR A 535 11.11 0.11 36.59
CA THR A 535 9.83 -0.54 36.29
C THR A 535 8.75 0.33 36.94
N GLY A 536 7.97 1.04 36.12
CA GLY A 536 7.02 2.05 36.58
C GLY A 536 6.02 1.56 37.63
N HIS A 537 5.38 0.41 37.42
CA HIS A 537 4.26 -0.05 38.26
C HIS A 537 4.47 -1.44 38.88
N ALA A 538 4.81 -2.47 38.11
CA ALA A 538 4.86 -3.84 38.65
C ALA A 538 5.96 -4.72 38.06
N PHE A 539 6.39 -5.70 38.86
CA PHE A 539 7.18 -6.84 38.41
C PHE A 539 6.48 -8.11 38.91
N SER A 540 5.94 -8.89 37.98
CA SER A 540 5.06 -10.03 38.26
C SER A 540 5.62 -11.32 37.66
N LEU A 541 5.78 -12.34 38.49
CA LEU A 541 6.15 -13.70 38.10
C LEU A 541 5.08 -14.66 38.59
N PHE A 542 4.24 -15.17 37.70
CA PHE A 542 3.11 -16.03 38.03
C PHE A 542 3.16 -17.36 37.28
N LEU A 543 3.08 -18.49 37.98
CA LEU A 543 2.94 -19.82 37.37
C LEU A 543 4.00 -20.15 36.30
N ASN A 544 5.28 -19.84 36.55
CA ASN A 544 6.38 -20.26 35.68
C ASN A 544 7.08 -21.49 36.29
N ASP A 545 6.51 -22.68 36.04
CA ASP A 545 6.87 -23.94 36.70
C ASP A 545 8.36 -24.30 36.67
N ASN A 546 9.07 -23.91 35.62
CA ASN A 546 10.48 -24.22 35.43
C ASN A 546 11.45 -23.07 35.73
N LEU A 547 10.94 -21.90 36.16
CA LEU A 547 11.76 -20.73 36.40
C LEU A 547 12.65 -20.97 37.63
N ASP A 548 13.96 -21.06 37.41
CA ASP A 548 14.96 -21.22 38.46
C ASP A 548 15.88 -20.00 38.58
N THR A 549 16.11 -19.30 37.47
CA THR A 549 17.15 -18.27 37.39
C THR A 549 16.56 -16.91 36.99
N LEU A 550 16.72 -15.93 37.87
CA LEU A 550 16.53 -14.51 37.59
C LEU A 550 17.88 -13.80 37.73
N THR A 551 18.33 -13.05 36.73
CA THR A 551 19.66 -12.41 36.77
C THR A 551 19.70 -11.04 36.11
N GLY A 552 20.71 -10.26 36.49
CA GLY A 552 21.08 -9.03 35.77
C GLY A 552 20.26 -7.80 36.13
N LEU A 553 19.43 -7.79 37.17
CA LEU A 553 18.71 -6.59 37.64
C LEU A 553 19.62 -5.63 38.44
N THR A 554 20.85 -5.38 37.97
CA THR A 554 21.89 -4.71 38.77
C THR A 554 21.69 -3.20 38.95
N GLN A 555 20.82 -2.58 38.14
CA GLN A 555 20.52 -1.14 38.19
C GLN A 555 19.14 -0.83 38.79
N LEU A 556 18.32 -1.84 39.09
CA LEU A 556 16.95 -1.67 39.56
C LEU A 556 16.94 -1.31 41.07
N ARG A 557 16.89 -0.02 41.37
CA ARG A 557 16.95 0.50 42.76
C ARG A 557 15.59 0.71 43.41
N ALA A 558 14.56 0.97 42.63
CA ALA A 558 13.22 1.25 43.14
C ALA A 558 12.17 0.62 42.24
N LEU A 559 11.10 0.13 42.87
CA LEU A 559 9.89 -0.34 42.20
C LEU A 559 8.71 0.36 42.89
N ASN A 560 8.05 1.27 42.18
CA ASN A 560 7.06 2.16 42.80
C ASN A 560 5.68 1.51 43.05
N GLY A 561 5.45 0.28 42.60
CA GLY A 561 4.24 -0.48 42.92
C GLY A 561 4.53 -1.86 43.49
N THR A 562 4.22 -2.91 42.73
CA THR A 562 4.11 -4.29 43.25
C THR A 562 5.19 -5.22 42.72
N LEU A 563 5.87 -5.92 43.63
CA LEU A 563 6.65 -7.11 43.31
C LEU A 563 5.80 -8.33 43.69
N SER A 564 5.29 -9.04 42.70
CA SER A 564 4.49 -10.26 42.88
C SER A 564 5.24 -11.46 42.35
N ILE A 565 5.50 -12.43 43.23
CA ILE A 565 6.18 -13.68 42.89
C ILE A 565 5.29 -14.80 43.41
N GLN A 566 4.56 -15.44 42.51
CA GLN A 566 3.58 -16.45 42.86
C GLN A 566 3.67 -17.72 42.01
N GLY A 567 3.67 -18.88 42.67
CA GLY A 567 3.58 -20.17 41.98
C GLY A 567 4.78 -20.45 41.07
N ASN A 568 6.00 -20.13 41.50
CA ASN A 568 7.24 -20.46 40.79
C ASN A 568 8.01 -21.53 41.59
N PRO A 569 7.62 -22.82 41.49
CA PRO A 569 8.06 -23.87 42.41
C PRO A 569 9.56 -24.21 42.35
N LYS A 570 10.28 -23.80 41.29
CA LYS A 570 11.74 -23.99 41.14
C LYS A 570 12.58 -22.76 41.47
N LEU A 571 11.97 -21.61 41.69
CA LEU A 571 12.70 -20.38 41.98
C LEU A 571 13.28 -20.47 43.40
N ASP A 572 14.60 -20.56 43.50
CA ASP A 572 15.32 -20.80 44.76
C ASP A 572 16.02 -19.54 45.32
N SER A 573 16.04 -18.43 44.57
CA SER A 573 16.80 -17.24 44.92
C SER A 573 16.16 -15.95 44.40
N LEU A 574 16.15 -14.92 45.24
CA LEU A 574 15.74 -13.55 44.89
C LEU A 574 16.93 -12.58 44.82
N MET A 575 18.17 -13.10 44.73
CA MET A 575 19.38 -12.27 44.76
C MET A 575 19.48 -11.27 43.61
N ALA A 576 18.75 -11.49 42.51
CA ALA A 576 18.65 -10.50 41.44
C ALA A 576 18.15 -9.15 41.94
N PHE A 577 17.30 -9.12 42.96
CA PHE A 577 16.73 -7.90 43.54
C PHE A 577 17.62 -7.26 44.62
N GLU A 578 18.85 -7.71 44.83
CA GLU A 578 19.78 -7.14 45.82
C GLU A 578 19.87 -5.60 45.78
N PRO A 579 19.90 -4.93 44.60
CA PRO A 579 19.98 -3.47 44.54
C PRO A 579 18.68 -2.74 44.95
N LEU A 580 17.57 -3.45 45.16
CA LEU A 580 16.26 -2.85 45.40
C LEU A 580 16.17 -2.25 46.81
N GLU A 581 16.01 -0.93 46.87
CA GLU A 581 15.96 -0.13 48.11
C GLU A 581 14.52 0.27 48.51
N SER A 582 13.63 0.39 47.51
CA SER A 582 12.24 0.85 47.70
C SER A 582 11.24 -0.02 46.95
N LEU A 583 10.15 -0.38 47.63
CA LEU A 583 9.03 -1.16 47.11
C LEU A 583 7.74 -0.74 47.85
N THR A 584 6.59 -0.74 47.17
CA THR A 584 5.30 -0.42 47.82
C THR A 584 4.60 -1.68 48.32
N TYR A 585 4.44 -2.70 47.45
CA TYR A 585 3.76 -3.95 47.77
C TYR A 585 4.66 -5.16 47.47
N LEU A 586 4.88 -6.01 48.47
CA LEU A 586 5.56 -7.28 48.32
C LEU A 586 4.59 -8.44 48.49
N GLN A 587 4.43 -9.26 47.44
CA GLN A 587 3.66 -10.49 47.48
C GLN A 587 4.54 -11.67 47.06
N VAL A 588 4.72 -12.64 47.96
CA VAL A 588 5.48 -13.87 47.72
C VAL A 588 4.62 -15.05 48.14
N THR A 589 4.05 -15.78 47.18
CA THR A 589 3.07 -16.84 47.45
C THR A 589 3.41 -18.14 46.71
N GLU A 590 3.26 -19.31 47.33
CA GLU A 590 3.40 -20.61 46.63
C GLU A 590 4.75 -20.83 45.90
N ASN A 591 5.87 -20.28 46.41
CA ASN A 591 7.21 -20.53 45.85
C ASN A 591 7.91 -21.64 46.65
N HIS A 592 7.71 -22.89 46.20
CA HIS A 592 8.05 -24.07 46.99
C HIS A 592 9.54 -24.33 47.20
N ALA A 593 10.43 -23.81 46.34
CA ALA A 593 11.88 -23.97 46.47
C ALA A 593 12.57 -22.83 47.25
N LEU A 594 11.88 -21.72 47.51
CA LEU A 594 12.50 -20.50 48.04
C LEU A 594 12.86 -20.64 49.53
N PRO A 595 14.17 -20.66 49.90
CA PRO A 595 14.58 -20.88 51.29
C PRO A 595 14.55 -19.59 52.13
N SER A 596 14.63 -18.43 51.49
CA SER A 596 14.60 -17.11 52.13
C SER A 596 14.24 -16.01 51.13
N LEU A 597 13.83 -14.83 51.62
CA LEU A 597 13.72 -13.61 50.78
C LEU A 597 15.05 -12.84 50.73
N ALA A 598 16.18 -13.53 50.98
CA ALA A 598 17.49 -12.93 50.87
C ALA A 598 17.71 -12.48 49.41
N GLY A 599 18.00 -11.19 49.26
CA GLY A 599 17.89 -10.46 47.99
C GLY A 599 17.04 -9.20 48.15
N LEU A 600 16.06 -9.21 49.06
CA LEU A 600 15.25 -8.03 49.40
C LEU A 600 15.70 -7.36 50.71
N HIS A 601 16.93 -7.60 51.13
CA HIS A 601 17.43 -7.22 52.46
C HIS A 601 17.68 -5.70 52.61
N ASN A 602 17.73 -4.96 51.50
CA ASN A 602 17.93 -3.50 51.49
C ASN A 602 16.62 -2.70 51.61
N LEU A 603 15.46 -3.37 51.55
CA LEU A 603 14.16 -2.73 51.70
C LEU A 603 14.00 -2.11 53.09
N ARG A 604 13.62 -0.83 53.14
CA ARG A 604 13.44 -0.08 54.41
C ARG A 604 11.99 0.12 54.79
N THR A 605 11.13 0.34 53.81
CA THR A 605 9.71 0.64 54.02
C THR A 605 8.88 -0.11 53.01
N LEU A 606 7.75 -0.65 53.44
CA LEU A 606 6.71 -1.22 52.60
C LEU A 606 5.36 -0.63 53.02
N ASP A 607 4.41 -0.61 52.10
CA ASP A 607 3.00 -0.45 52.47
C ASP A 607 2.41 -1.81 52.84
N THR A 608 2.60 -2.82 51.99
CA THR A 608 2.09 -4.18 52.24
C THR A 608 3.18 -5.23 52.11
N LEU A 609 3.21 -6.15 53.07
CA LEU A 609 4.00 -7.39 53.04
C LEU A 609 3.06 -8.59 53.13
N SER A 610 3.01 -9.41 52.08
CA SER A 610 2.26 -10.67 52.03
C SER A 610 3.18 -11.82 51.64
N VAL A 611 3.44 -12.73 52.58
CA VAL A 611 4.27 -13.93 52.39
C VAL A 611 3.47 -15.15 52.80
N ARG A 612 3.04 -15.94 51.82
CA ARG A 612 2.06 -17.01 52.03
C ARG A 612 2.49 -18.32 51.39
N GLU A 613 2.29 -19.44 52.07
CA GLU A 613 2.38 -20.77 51.41
C GLU A 613 3.75 -21.03 50.75
N ASN A 614 4.85 -20.60 51.37
CA ASN A 614 6.21 -20.91 50.92
C ASN A 614 6.82 -21.98 51.84
N PRO A 615 6.62 -23.29 51.58
CA PRO A 615 6.95 -24.36 52.52
C PRO A 615 8.46 -24.54 52.77
N ALA A 616 9.33 -24.10 51.85
CA ALA A 616 10.79 -24.15 52.06
C ALA A 616 11.35 -22.93 52.82
N LEU A 617 10.55 -21.89 53.04
CA LEU A 617 11.00 -20.62 53.60
C LEU A 617 11.38 -20.78 55.08
N THR A 618 12.66 -20.55 55.40
CA THR A 618 13.20 -20.68 56.77
C THR A 618 13.45 -19.34 57.44
N THR A 619 13.60 -18.27 56.66
CA THR A 619 13.84 -16.91 57.16
C THR A 619 13.33 -15.85 56.18
N LEU A 620 12.82 -14.73 56.69
CA LEU A 620 12.41 -13.60 55.86
C LEU A 620 13.61 -12.82 55.32
N GLY A 621 14.73 -12.74 56.04
CA GLY A 621 15.93 -12.03 55.56
C GLY A 621 15.79 -10.50 55.38
N LEU A 622 14.70 -9.89 55.88
CA LEU A 622 14.36 -8.47 55.72
C LEU A 622 14.95 -7.61 56.87
N GLN A 623 16.26 -7.67 57.09
CA GLN A 623 16.89 -7.06 58.28
C GLN A 623 16.91 -5.53 58.27
N ALA A 624 16.89 -4.89 57.10
CA ALA A 624 16.85 -3.43 57.00
C ALA A 624 15.43 -2.85 57.11
N LEU A 625 14.39 -3.70 57.11
CA LEU A 625 13.00 -3.26 57.14
C LEU A 625 12.71 -2.53 58.45
N ARG A 626 12.19 -1.31 58.35
CA ARG A 626 11.87 -0.44 59.50
C ARG A 626 10.39 -0.18 59.65
N GLN A 627 9.63 -0.23 58.55
CA GLN A 627 8.22 0.13 58.58
C GLN A 627 7.40 -0.66 57.55
N VAL A 628 6.24 -1.16 57.99
CA VAL A 628 5.13 -1.64 57.15
C VAL A 628 3.86 -0.89 57.59
N ARG A 629 3.15 -0.25 56.64
CA ARG A 629 2.07 0.72 56.97
C ARG A 629 0.65 0.19 56.79
N GLY A 630 0.38 -0.49 55.69
CA GLY A 630 -0.94 -1.00 55.32
C GLY A 630 -1.19 -2.37 55.95
N ALA A 631 -0.63 -3.43 55.35
CA ALA A 631 -0.90 -4.82 55.76
C ALA A 631 0.37 -5.66 55.95
N PHE A 632 0.35 -6.52 56.96
CA PHE A 632 1.41 -7.49 57.25
C PHE A 632 0.79 -8.88 57.38
N ALA A 633 0.98 -9.72 56.36
CA ALA A 633 0.49 -11.09 56.32
C ALA A 633 1.66 -12.07 56.10
N VAL A 634 1.95 -12.89 57.11
CA VAL A 634 2.94 -13.99 57.00
C VAL A 634 2.25 -15.29 57.42
N LEU A 635 1.73 -16.02 56.44
CA LEU A 635 0.82 -17.14 56.69
C LEU A 635 1.29 -18.44 56.05
N ASN A 636 1.05 -19.56 56.72
CA ASN A 636 1.22 -20.90 56.14
C ASN A 636 2.62 -21.15 55.55
N ASN A 637 3.68 -20.67 56.20
CA ASN A 637 5.06 -20.97 55.80
C ASN A 637 5.63 -22.03 56.77
N ASP A 638 5.47 -23.30 56.42
CA ASP A 638 5.66 -24.46 57.31
C ASP A 638 7.04 -24.55 58.00
N ARG A 639 8.08 -23.97 57.41
CA ARG A 639 9.46 -23.99 57.95
C ARG A 639 9.93 -22.64 58.51
N LEU A 640 9.11 -21.60 58.43
CA LEU A 640 9.45 -20.28 58.92
C LEU A 640 9.13 -20.23 60.42
N PRO A 641 10.08 -19.88 61.31
CA PRO A 641 9.77 -19.76 62.73
C PRO A 641 8.68 -18.72 63.00
N GLN A 642 7.56 -19.15 63.60
CA GLN A 642 6.42 -18.27 63.97
C GLN A 642 6.89 -17.12 64.86
N CYS A 643 7.80 -17.39 65.80
CA CYS A 643 8.38 -16.39 66.68
C CYS A 643 9.21 -15.33 65.94
N ALA A 644 9.92 -15.70 64.86
CA ALA A 644 10.72 -14.75 64.07
C ALA A 644 9.82 -13.84 63.22
N ALA A 645 8.78 -14.41 62.60
CA ALA A 645 7.78 -13.63 61.87
C ALA A 645 7.02 -12.66 62.79
N THR A 646 6.65 -13.12 63.99
CA THR A 646 5.96 -12.28 64.99
C THR A 646 6.86 -11.15 65.49
N ALA A 647 8.12 -11.46 65.83
CA ALA A 647 9.08 -10.46 66.29
C ALA A 647 9.37 -9.39 65.22
N LEU A 648 9.47 -9.78 63.95
CA LEU A 648 9.58 -8.82 62.86
C LEU A 648 8.33 -7.94 62.81
N ALA A 649 7.14 -8.52 62.81
CA ALA A 649 5.88 -7.78 62.79
C ALA A 649 5.76 -6.76 63.94
N ASP A 650 6.12 -7.15 65.17
CA ASP A 650 6.14 -6.25 66.33
C ASP A 650 7.11 -5.08 66.15
N SER A 651 8.22 -5.31 65.46
CA SER A 651 9.26 -4.30 65.26
C SER A 651 8.99 -3.33 64.11
N VAL A 652 8.27 -3.74 63.06
CA VAL A 652 8.12 -2.96 61.82
C VAL A 652 6.68 -2.55 61.50
N PHE A 653 5.65 -3.26 61.98
CA PHE A 653 4.28 -2.98 61.57
C PHE A 653 3.70 -1.78 62.34
N THR A 654 3.17 -0.82 61.59
CA THR A 654 2.60 0.44 62.11
C THR A 654 1.17 0.69 61.66
N GLY A 655 0.56 -0.29 60.99
CA GLY A 655 -0.81 -0.23 60.49
C GLY A 655 -1.87 -0.65 61.50
N PRO A 656 -3.14 -0.74 61.06
CA PRO A 656 -4.26 -1.23 61.87
C PRO A 656 -4.05 -2.69 62.33
N GLU A 657 -4.38 -3.02 63.58
CA GLU A 657 -4.15 -4.38 64.12
C GLU A 657 -4.91 -5.48 63.35
N ASP A 658 -6.04 -5.16 62.72
CA ASP A 658 -6.84 -6.07 61.89
C ASP A 658 -6.15 -6.45 60.56
N GLU A 659 -5.20 -5.63 60.10
CA GLU A 659 -4.38 -5.88 58.91
C GLU A 659 -3.06 -6.60 59.24
N ARG A 660 -2.87 -7.04 60.49
CA ARG A 660 -1.75 -7.86 60.95
C ARG A 660 -2.17 -9.31 61.12
N SER A 661 -1.56 -10.19 60.33
CA SER A 661 -1.80 -11.63 60.40
C SER A 661 -0.50 -12.42 60.34
N VAL A 662 -0.22 -13.21 61.38
CA VAL A 662 0.93 -14.12 61.44
C VAL A 662 0.45 -15.45 62.00
N GLN A 663 0.25 -16.46 61.15
CA GLN A 663 -0.30 -17.76 61.57
C GLN A 663 0.12 -18.90 60.64
N GLY A 664 0.01 -20.15 61.09
CA GLY A 664 0.31 -21.30 60.24
C GLY A 664 1.79 -21.45 59.88
N ASN A 665 2.70 -20.78 60.59
CA ASN A 665 4.14 -20.97 60.45
C ASN A 665 4.67 -21.97 61.51
N ASP A 666 5.97 -22.28 61.52
CA ASP A 666 6.57 -23.25 62.45
C ASP A 666 6.53 -22.75 63.90
N THR A 667 5.63 -23.34 64.69
CA THR A 667 5.46 -23.04 66.13
C THR A 667 6.43 -23.81 67.03
N MET A 668 7.12 -24.82 66.50
CA MET A 668 8.09 -25.65 67.24
C MET A 668 9.52 -25.12 67.12
N ALA A 669 9.80 -24.25 66.14
CA ALA A 669 11.09 -23.60 65.98
C ALA A 669 11.47 -22.76 67.22
N VAL A 670 12.73 -22.89 67.65
CA VAL A 670 13.29 -22.10 68.74
C VAL A 670 13.89 -20.82 68.16
N CYS A 671 13.26 -19.67 68.42
CA CYS A 671 13.90 -18.38 68.14
C CYS A 671 14.80 -17.97 69.30
N THR A 672 16.04 -17.60 69.00
CA THR A 672 16.83 -16.80 69.93
C THR A 672 16.17 -15.42 70.08
N PRO A 673 15.92 -14.92 71.29
CA PRO A 673 15.44 -13.57 71.47
C PRO A 673 16.43 -12.55 70.86
N PRO A 674 15.94 -11.43 70.33
CA PRO A 674 16.76 -10.43 69.63
C PRO A 674 17.86 -9.83 70.51
#